data_AF-A0A1X7A588-F1
#
_entry.id   AF-A0A1X7A588-F1
#
_cell.length_a   1.000
_cell.length_b   1.000
_cell.length_c   1.000
_cell.angle_alpha   90.00
_cell.angle_beta   90.00
_cell.angle_gamma   90.00
#
_symmetry.space_group_name_H-M   'P 1'
#
loop_
_entity.id
_entity.type
_entity.pdbx_description
1 polymer ?
#
loop_
_entity_poly.entity_id
_entity_poly.type
_entity_poly.pdbx_seq_one_letter_code
_entity_poly.pdbx_strand_id
1 'polypeptide(L)'
;MFRRILAMLKASLFIILQAFAAPISVWADSQLGKPIPIIGELEIVDSHALLDGVSLTINDVNATVTASGDYSVSVPEADVYQIRFDGADIFTGIQTFAHVELEQQNKRTLSVPKIELVAKKPGRTEFIFGGDVMAERRYIDPRWNEQVLIRPESISTDMEKLFRPMMPYFRSADYAAINLETTLAEFEPAEKAPKSITFYTHPYILDALETLGIDYVSLGNNHTNDYLDEGIRTTLAALRESKIGFSGAGLNEAEALAPYRTNINGQKFSMLGYVGWKNKAEPSQVAEGATGGAAFGTMENIISTVSKEVADNRVTVVQYHGSREYSEEPTETTEVRLKAAVDAGADLVIGHHPHVSQGLELYNGKLIAWSLGNFLFDQFFYETHGAYALKVWMDGNTFYRAEVIPLQIKDFRPIPAMADTRRYVLQRVMALSALRGTKLYLSGGHAIVTSSNHQNDNPTSRTTHIRGSDNEIAKTSFPLKQESEKSSSSHRTALTEGRELFFRGDFETYGLLNLHERSWNAKNAKIELVRTPKTGRFALQVSPEEPGEHMQLGLKAFMRVLNQDSYSVSVWVKAEEDVEVSAYLQSRPEGMNRYKALEHAPFNLLGSKNVTGGEWTQVSFDFDIARDSKNRVLPSRPMFHFAPPKKLFSFLYSKGSRTIKPVLVDDFSFVEWQEE
;
A
#
# COMPACT_ATOMS: atom_id res chain seq x y z
N MET A 1 26.99 43.17 -24.23
CA MET A 1 26.06 42.08 -24.57
C MET A 1 26.02 41.01 -23.48
N PHE A 2 27.16 40.44 -23.08
CA PHE A 2 27.25 39.39 -22.04
C PHE A 2 26.65 39.76 -20.66
N ARG A 3 26.81 41.00 -20.19
CA ARG A 3 26.21 41.45 -18.92
C ARG A 3 24.68 41.63 -18.96
N ARG A 4 24.08 41.82 -20.15
CA ARG A 4 22.61 41.89 -20.30
C ARG A 4 21.96 40.51 -20.35
N ILE A 5 22.67 39.52 -20.90
CA ILE A 5 22.23 38.11 -20.93
C ILE A 5 22.27 37.49 -19.52
N LEU A 6 23.28 37.82 -18.71
CA LEU A 6 23.38 37.35 -17.33
C LEU A 6 22.35 37.99 -16.38
N ALA A 7 21.92 39.22 -16.67
CA ALA A 7 20.85 39.89 -15.93
C ALA A 7 19.45 39.35 -16.30
N MET A 8 19.22 38.99 -17.57
CA MET A 8 17.99 38.31 -17.99
C MET A 8 17.90 36.88 -17.44
N LEU A 9 19.00 36.12 -17.39
CA LEU A 9 19.03 34.78 -16.78
C LEU A 9 18.78 34.82 -15.27
N LYS A 10 19.28 35.83 -14.55
CA LYS A 10 18.98 36.01 -13.12
C LYS A 10 17.53 36.46 -12.85
N ALA A 11 16.94 37.26 -13.75
CA ALA A 11 15.53 37.65 -13.66
C ALA A 11 14.58 36.49 -13.99
N SER A 12 14.94 35.62 -14.94
CA SER A 12 14.18 34.39 -15.25
C SER A 12 14.30 33.33 -14.14
N LEU A 13 15.45 33.25 -13.47
CA LEU A 13 15.64 32.34 -12.32
C LEU A 13 14.85 32.81 -11.08
N PHE A 14 14.68 34.12 -10.89
CA PHE A 14 13.85 34.68 -9.81
C PHE A 14 12.34 34.51 -10.04
N ILE A 15 11.90 34.45 -11.30
CA ILE A 15 10.48 34.19 -11.65
C ILE A 15 10.15 32.69 -11.53
N ILE A 16 11.13 31.79 -11.65
CA ILE A 16 10.92 30.34 -11.43
C ILE A 16 10.88 29.98 -9.93
N LEU A 17 11.55 30.75 -9.06
CA LEU A 17 11.54 30.49 -7.61
C LEU A 17 10.26 30.92 -6.87
N GLN A 18 9.36 31.69 -7.47
CA GLN A 18 8.07 32.05 -6.86
C GLN A 18 6.87 31.21 -7.36
N ALA A 19 7.08 30.28 -8.30
CA ALA A 19 6.04 29.37 -8.76
C ALA A 19 5.93 28.07 -7.92
N PHE A 20 6.84 27.84 -6.97
CA PHE A 20 6.91 26.59 -6.18
C PHE A 20 6.18 26.62 -4.83
N ALA A 21 5.31 27.59 -4.60
CA ALA A 21 4.46 27.67 -3.40
C ALA A 21 2.95 27.70 -3.72
N ALA A 22 2.54 27.30 -4.92
CA ALA A 22 1.16 26.90 -5.14
C ALA A 22 1.01 25.44 -4.68
N PRO A 23 0.04 25.08 -3.83
CA PRO A 23 -0.30 23.68 -3.63
C PRO A 23 -0.66 23.13 -5.01
N ILE A 24 0.18 22.22 -5.53
CA ILE A 24 -0.18 21.43 -6.70
C ILE A 24 -1.29 20.51 -6.21
N SER A 25 -2.54 20.97 -6.37
CA SER A 25 -3.73 20.20 -6.06
C SER A 25 -3.77 19.02 -7.02
N VAL A 26 -3.25 17.88 -6.55
CA VAL A 26 -3.36 16.56 -7.22
C VAL A 26 -4.83 16.12 -7.31
N TRP A 27 -5.71 16.80 -6.58
CA TRP A 27 -7.09 16.45 -6.30
C TRP A 27 -8.11 17.26 -7.12
N ALA A 28 -7.64 18.16 -7.99
CA ALA A 28 -8.51 19.08 -8.74
C ALA A 28 -9.29 18.45 -9.92
N ASP A 29 -9.12 17.16 -10.21
CA ASP A 29 -9.68 16.51 -11.41
C ASP A 29 -10.94 15.64 -11.16
N SER A 30 -11.54 15.69 -9.97
CA SER A 30 -12.87 15.09 -9.76
C SER A 30 -13.95 15.99 -10.38
N GLN A 31 -14.91 15.42 -11.11
CA GLN A 31 -16.12 16.14 -11.53
C GLN A 31 -16.80 16.77 -10.30
N LEU A 32 -16.63 18.07 -10.11
CA LEU A 32 -17.15 18.79 -8.94
C LEU A 32 -18.67 18.73 -8.96
N GLY A 33 -19.24 17.95 -8.05
CA GLY A 33 -20.69 17.82 -7.88
C GLY A 33 -21.27 18.96 -7.05
N LYS A 34 -22.54 18.82 -6.67
CA LYS A 34 -23.19 19.81 -5.79
C LYS A 34 -22.46 19.88 -4.45
N PRO A 35 -22.42 21.05 -3.78
CA PRO A 35 -21.82 21.14 -2.46
C PRO A 35 -22.46 20.16 -1.48
N ILE A 36 -21.64 19.42 -0.73
CA ILE A 36 -22.06 18.46 0.29
C ILE A 36 -21.41 18.84 1.64
N PRO A 37 -22.19 18.88 2.75
CA PRO A 37 -21.63 19.15 4.06
C PRO A 37 -20.80 17.96 4.55
N ILE A 38 -19.63 18.27 5.09
CA ILE A 38 -18.72 17.33 5.76
C ILE A 38 -18.57 17.79 7.20
N ILE A 39 -18.78 16.87 8.14
CA ILE A 39 -18.62 17.07 9.57
C ILE A 39 -17.55 16.14 10.14
N GLY A 40 -16.90 16.54 11.23
CA GLY A 40 -15.97 15.69 11.95
C GLY A 40 -15.58 16.29 13.28
N GLU A 41 -14.69 15.59 13.99
CA GLU A 41 -14.18 15.95 15.30
C GLU A 41 -12.66 15.78 15.31
N LEU A 42 -11.95 16.74 15.89
CA LEU A 42 -10.52 16.70 16.14
C LEU A 42 -10.27 16.67 17.65
N GLU A 43 -9.23 15.95 18.05
CA GLU A 43 -8.69 16.03 19.41
C GLU A 43 -7.18 16.19 19.33
N ILE A 44 -6.62 17.13 20.10
CA ILE A 44 -5.16 17.21 20.23
C ILE A 44 -4.75 16.35 21.41
N VAL A 45 -3.91 15.35 21.16
CA VAL A 45 -3.29 14.56 22.23
C VAL A 45 -2.08 15.31 22.80
N ASP A 46 -1.92 15.22 24.13
CA ASP A 46 -0.98 16.01 24.95
C ASP A 46 -1.44 17.49 25.12
N SER A 47 -2.13 17.76 26.24
CA SER A 47 -3.11 18.85 26.46
C SER A 47 -2.57 20.29 26.58
N HIS A 48 -1.35 20.58 26.13
CA HIS A 48 -0.80 21.94 26.19
C HIS A 48 -1.22 22.79 24.99
N ALA A 49 -1.57 22.16 23.87
CA ALA A 49 -2.03 22.84 22.67
C ALA A 49 -3.56 23.02 22.68
N LEU A 50 -4.01 24.19 22.22
CA LEU A 50 -5.42 24.46 22.00
C LEU A 50 -5.74 24.23 20.52
N LEU A 51 -6.99 23.87 20.24
CA LEU A 51 -7.52 23.83 18.87
C LEU A 51 -7.66 25.23 18.27
N ASP A 52 -7.58 26.28 19.10
CA ASP A 52 -7.52 27.66 18.64
C ASP A 52 -6.26 27.89 17.80
N GLY A 53 -6.43 28.37 16.56
CA GLY A 53 -5.34 28.54 15.60
C GLY A 53 -4.99 27.30 14.77
N VAL A 54 -5.65 26.16 14.97
CA VAL A 54 -5.57 25.02 14.03
C VAL A 54 -6.36 25.36 12.76
N SER A 55 -5.67 25.34 11.62
CA SER A 55 -6.30 25.41 10.31
C SER A 55 -6.68 24.02 9.82
N LEU A 56 -7.89 23.88 9.27
CA LEU A 56 -8.34 22.66 8.62
C LEU A 56 -8.80 22.99 7.20
N THR A 57 -8.35 22.19 6.23
CA THR A 57 -8.80 22.25 4.84
C THR A 57 -9.29 20.89 4.39
N ILE A 58 -10.35 20.86 3.57
CA ILE A 58 -10.79 19.67 2.84
C ILE A 58 -10.83 20.01 1.36
N ASN A 59 -10.01 19.34 0.55
CA ASN A 59 -9.81 19.64 -0.88
C ASN A 59 -9.64 21.16 -1.11
N ASP A 60 -8.71 21.77 -0.36
CA ASP A 60 -8.37 23.19 -0.42
C ASP A 60 -9.48 24.16 0.05
N VAL A 61 -10.61 23.66 0.57
CA VAL A 61 -11.66 24.48 1.19
C VAL A 61 -11.44 24.56 2.70
N ASN A 62 -11.29 25.77 3.22
CA ASN A 62 -11.14 26.00 4.66
C ASN A 62 -12.40 25.60 5.44
N ALA A 63 -12.20 24.90 6.55
CA ALA A 63 -13.23 24.62 7.54
C ALA A 63 -12.98 25.45 8.82
N THR A 64 -14.06 25.79 9.51
CA THR A 64 -13.97 26.37 10.85
C THR A 64 -14.02 25.24 11.88
N VAL A 65 -13.03 25.18 12.76
CA VAL A 65 -12.97 24.27 13.90
C VAL A 65 -13.43 25.00 15.15
N THR A 66 -14.35 24.41 15.92
CA THR A 66 -14.80 24.96 17.20
C THR A 66 -13.76 24.69 18.29
N ALA A 67 -13.89 25.37 19.43
CA ALA A 67 -13.05 25.10 20.60
C ALA A 67 -13.22 23.66 21.16
N SER A 68 -14.35 23.00 20.86
CA SER A 68 -14.60 21.58 21.21
C SER A 68 -13.99 20.59 20.22
N GLY A 69 -13.44 21.06 19.09
CA GLY A 69 -12.85 20.20 18.05
C GLY A 69 -13.81 19.80 16.94
N ASP A 70 -15.08 20.16 17.06
CA ASP A 70 -16.06 19.93 16.00
C ASP A 70 -15.78 20.83 14.80
N TYR A 71 -15.98 20.33 13.59
CA TYR A 71 -15.95 21.16 12.39
C TYR A 71 -17.07 20.77 11.43
N SER A 72 -17.47 21.75 10.62
CA SER A 72 -18.40 21.56 9.52
C SER A 72 -18.00 22.45 8.36
N VAL A 73 -17.94 21.88 7.17
CA VAL A 73 -17.61 22.60 5.92
C VAL A 73 -18.44 22.06 4.78
N SER A 74 -18.84 22.93 3.85
CA SER A 74 -19.48 22.53 2.61
C SER A 74 -18.44 22.57 1.50
N VAL A 75 -18.17 21.42 0.89
CA VAL A 75 -17.21 21.30 -0.21
C VAL A 75 -17.91 20.74 -1.45
N PRO A 76 -17.42 21.00 -2.67
CA PRO A 76 -17.91 20.32 -3.85
C PRO A 76 -17.83 18.80 -3.65
N GLU A 77 -18.90 18.09 -4.03
CA GLU A 77 -18.87 16.63 -4.00
C GLU A 77 -17.74 16.12 -4.91
N ALA A 78 -16.95 15.19 -4.38
CA ALA A 78 -15.80 14.59 -5.03
C ALA A 78 -15.77 13.09 -4.69
N ASP A 79 -15.04 12.31 -5.49
CA ASP A 79 -14.84 10.89 -5.18
C ASP A 79 -13.76 10.70 -4.10
N VAL A 80 -12.89 11.70 -3.90
CA VAL A 80 -11.83 11.70 -2.87
C VAL A 80 -11.82 13.01 -2.09
N TYR A 81 -11.61 12.91 -0.78
CA TYR A 81 -11.46 14.03 0.13
C TYR A 81 -10.12 13.93 0.86
N GLN A 82 -9.20 14.85 0.58
CA GLN A 82 -7.99 15.03 1.38
C GLN A 82 -8.23 16.11 2.43
N ILE A 83 -8.07 15.70 3.68
CA ILE A 83 -8.17 16.54 4.86
C ILE A 83 -6.76 16.86 5.31
N ARG A 84 -6.45 18.16 5.45
CA ARG A 84 -5.17 18.63 5.99
C ARG A 84 -5.43 19.51 7.20
N PHE A 85 -4.69 19.24 8.27
CA PHE A 85 -4.66 20.05 9.48
C PHE A 85 -3.25 20.59 9.72
N ASP A 86 -3.17 21.85 10.11
CA ASP A 86 -1.91 22.57 10.31
C ASP A 86 -2.05 23.62 11.41
N GLY A 87 -0.97 23.87 12.16
CA GLY A 87 -0.95 24.81 13.28
C GLY A 87 0.44 24.96 13.89
N ALA A 88 0.65 26.06 14.62
CA ALA A 88 1.94 26.35 15.25
C ALA A 88 2.34 25.29 16.29
N ASP A 89 1.36 24.81 17.07
CA ASP A 89 1.57 23.93 18.23
C ASP A 89 1.26 22.44 17.95
N ILE A 90 0.97 22.08 16.70
CA ILE A 90 0.73 20.69 16.30
C ILE A 90 1.63 20.29 15.13
N PHE A 91 1.89 18.99 15.00
CA PHE A 91 2.42 18.45 13.76
C PHE A 91 1.34 18.51 12.68
N THR A 92 1.73 18.88 11.47
CA THR A 92 0.84 18.82 10.32
C THR A 92 0.44 17.38 10.09
N GLY A 93 -0.84 17.14 9.85
CA GLY A 93 -1.26 15.82 9.40
C GLY A 93 -2.33 15.88 8.34
N ILE A 94 -2.46 14.73 7.69
CA ILE A 94 -3.11 14.57 6.41
C ILE A 94 -3.78 13.23 6.44
N GLN A 95 -5.05 13.20 6.06
CA GLN A 95 -5.79 11.97 5.85
C GLN A 95 -6.62 12.09 4.59
N THR A 96 -6.62 11.06 3.76
CA THR A 96 -7.35 11.03 2.50
C THR A 96 -8.41 9.95 2.58
N PHE A 97 -9.66 10.26 2.20
CA PHE A 97 -10.79 9.33 2.25
C PHE A 97 -11.48 9.23 0.89
N ALA A 98 -11.91 8.04 0.50
CA ALA A 98 -12.90 7.90 -0.56
C ALA A 98 -14.27 8.34 -0.05
N HIS A 99 -15.11 8.86 -0.94
CA HIS A 99 -16.45 9.34 -0.59
C HIS A 99 -17.28 8.28 0.17
N VAL A 100 -17.23 7.03 -0.27
CA VAL A 100 -17.98 5.91 0.32
C VAL A 100 -17.62 5.68 1.80
N GLU A 101 -16.41 6.05 2.23
CA GLU A 101 -15.96 5.88 3.61
C GLU A 101 -16.63 6.88 4.57
N LEU A 102 -17.07 8.02 4.04
CA LEU A 102 -17.64 9.12 4.82
C LEU A 102 -19.17 9.18 4.73
N GLU A 103 -19.76 8.50 3.75
CA GLU A 103 -21.20 8.53 3.49
C GLU A 103 -22.01 8.00 4.69
N GLN A 104 -22.98 8.79 5.15
CA GLN A 104 -23.94 8.38 6.19
C GLN A 104 -25.21 7.78 5.56
N GLN A 105 -26.01 7.07 6.36
CA GLN A 105 -27.27 6.44 5.89
C GLN A 105 -28.24 7.41 5.19
N ASN A 106 -28.24 8.69 5.56
CA ASN A 106 -29.11 9.71 4.97
C ASN A 106 -28.59 10.27 3.63
N LYS A 107 -27.34 9.95 3.23
CA LYS A 107 -26.64 10.39 2.02
C LYS A 107 -26.63 11.91 1.78
N ARG A 108 -26.84 12.71 2.83
CA ARG A 108 -26.91 14.19 2.76
C ARG A 108 -25.73 14.87 3.42
N THR A 109 -24.96 14.14 4.21
CA THR A 109 -23.82 14.65 4.98
C THR A 109 -22.76 13.56 5.04
N LEU A 110 -21.51 13.96 4.89
CA LEU A 110 -20.35 13.10 5.07
C LEU A 110 -19.82 13.28 6.50
N SER A 111 -19.45 12.18 7.17
CA SER A 111 -18.87 12.24 8.51
C SER A 111 -17.48 11.62 8.51
N VAL A 112 -16.51 12.43 8.91
CA VAL A 112 -15.13 12.01 9.13
C VAL A 112 -15.03 11.39 10.53
N PRO A 113 -14.38 10.23 10.68
CA PRO A 113 -14.06 9.70 12.00
C PRO A 113 -13.18 10.66 12.79
N LYS A 114 -13.27 10.60 14.12
CA LYS A 114 -12.49 11.47 15.00
C LYS A 114 -11.00 11.30 14.69
N ILE A 115 -10.28 12.42 14.54
CA ILE A 115 -8.85 12.43 14.25
C ILE A 115 -8.10 12.99 15.46
N GLU A 116 -7.12 12.23 15.93
CA GLU A 116 -6.14 12.68 16.92
C GLU A 116 -4.98 13.41 16.23
N LEU A 117 -4.69 14.63 16.69
CA LEU A 117 -3.56 15.46 16.27
C LEU A 117 -2.48 15.43 17.33
N VAL A 118 -1.21 15.42 16.91
CA VAL A 118 -0.08 15.35 17.84
C VAL A 118 0.44 16.75 18.15
N ALA A 119 0.45 17.13 19.43
CA ALA A 119 1.05 18.39 19.86
C ALA A 119 2.58 18.39 19.64
N LYS A 120 3.10 19.53 19.19
CA LYS A 120 4.54 19.83 19.19
C LYS A 120 4.99 20.12 20.62
N LYS A 121 6.20 19.68 20.93
CA LYS A 121 6.92 20.12 22.13
C LYS A 121 8.43 20.10 21.87
N PRO A 122 9.24 20.86 22.62
CA PRO A 122 10.69 20.87 22.44
C PRO A 122 11.29 19.46 22.51
N GLY A 123 12.11 19.11 21.51
CA GLY A 123 12.79 17.80 21.42
C GLY A 123 11.96 16.65 20.85
N ARG A 124 10.67 16.87 20.56
CA ARG A 124 9.86 15.89 19.82
C ARG A 124 10.19 15.97 18.33
N THR A 125 10.45 14.82 17.71
CA THR A 125 10.76 14.69 16.28
C THR A 125 9.75 13.75 15.62
N GLU A 126 9.16 14.17 14.51
CA GLU A 126 8.32 13.32 13.64
C GLU A 126 9.17 12.69 12.53
N PHE A 127 9.31 11.37 12.57
CA PHE A 127 9.83 10.59 11.47
C PHE A 127 8.69 10.09 10.58
N ILE A 128 8.97 9.89 9.28
CA ILE A 128 8.13 9.08 8.40
C ILE A 128 8.98 8.06 7.65
N PHE A 129 8.52 6.80 7.63
CA PHE A 129 9.18 5.70 6.93
C PHE A 129 8.30 5.17 5.81
N GLY A 130 8.86 5.03 4.62
CA GLY A 130 8.31 4.20 3.54
C GLY A 130 9.10 2.89 3.42
N GLY A 131 8.48 1.87 2.84
CA GLY A 131 9.09 0.58 2.60
C GLY A 131 10.01 0.54 1.36
N ASP A 132 9.98 -0.58 0.65
CA ASP A 132 10.89 -0.89 -0.46
C ASP A 132 10.63 -0.02 -1.71
N VAL A 133 11.71 0.53 -2.29
CA VAL A 133 11.68 1.42 -3.47
C VAL A 133 12.59 0.93 -4.58
N MET A 134 12.01 0.74 -5.77
CA MET A 134 12.69 0.48 -7.05
C MET A 134 11.84 1.07 -8.20
N ALA A 135 12.47 1.68 -9.20
CA ALA A 135 11.78 2.39 -10.28
C ALA A 135 12.28 2.02 -11.70
N GLU A 136 12.33 0.71 -12.01
CA GLU A 136 12.80 0.15 -13.28
C GLU A 136 11.94 -1.02 -13.78
N ARG A 137 12.33 -1.73 -14.84
CA ARG A 137 11.56 -2.81 -15.45
C ARG A 137 10.22 -2.31 -15.96
N ARG A 138 9.11 -2.67 -15.32
CA ARG A 138 7.76 -2.42 -15.85
C ARG A 138 7.33 -0.96 -15.82
N TYR A 139 8.08 -0.09 -15.14
CA TYR A 139 7.89 1.35 -15.27
C TYR A 139 8.31 1.85 -16.68
N ILE A 140 9.30 1.21 -17.31
CA ILE A 140 9.89 1.60 -18.60
C ILE A 140 9.44 0.67 -19.73
N ASP A 141 9.39 -0.65 -19.47
CA ASP A 141 8.93 -1.69 -20.40
C ASP A 141 7.80 -2.51 -19.75
N PRO A 142 6.56 -1.98 -19.74
CA PRO A 142 5.41 -2.67 -19.17
C PRO A 142 5.00 -3.89 -20.00
N ARG A 143 4.29 -4.82 -19.37
CA ARG A 143 3.68 -5.97 -20.06
C ARG A 143 2.26 -5.64 -20.50
N TRP A 144 1.67 -6.49 -21.34
CA TRP A 144 0.25 -6.44 -21.73
C TRP A 144 -0.20 -5.09 -22.32
N ASN A 145 0.69 -4.41 -23.06
CA ASN A 145 0.44 -3.09 -23.65
C ASN A 145 -0.07 -2.05 -22.63
N GLU A 146 0.33 -2.20 -21.36
CA GLU A 146 0.00 -1.23 -20.33
C GLU A 146 0.80 0.08 -20.52
N GLN A 147 0.37 1.14 -19.84
CA GLN A 147 1.03 2.43 -19.91
C GLN A 147 2.50 2.35 -19.46
N VAL A 148 3.39 2.97 -20.24
CA VAL A 148 4.76 3.32 -19.84
C VAL A 148 4.73 4.49 -18.86
N LEU A 149 5.29 4.29 -17.67
CA LEU A 149 5.27 5.26 -16.59
C LEU A 149 6.51 6.16 -16.55
N ILE A 150 7.66 5.67 -17.02
CA ILE A 150 8.92 6.42 -17.11
C ILE A 150 9.41 6.37 -18.56
N ARG A 151 9.46 7.52 -19.22
CA ARG A 151 9.95 7.61 -20.61
C ARG A 151 11.34 8.26 -20.67
N PRO A 152 12.23 7.83 -21.58
CA PRO A 152 13.58 8.41 -21.68
C PRO A 152 13.60 9.93 -21.85
N GLU A 153 12.69 10.49 -22.65
CA GLU A 153 12.61 11.93 -22.94
C GLU A 153 12.08 12.79 -21.78
N SER A 154 11.45 12.17 -20.77
CA SER A 154 10.83 12.84 -19.63
C SER A 154 11.15 12.20 -18.29
N ILE A 155 12.27 11.46 -18.21
CA ILE A 155 12.61 10.56 -17.10
C ILE A 155 12.53 11.22 -15.72
N SER A 156 13.10 12.42 -15.56
CA SER A 156 13.08 13.17 -14.29
C SER A 156 11.64 13.51 -13.87
N THR A 157 10.87 14.15 -14.75
CA THR A 157 9.49 14.55 -14.48
C THR A 157 8.55 13.36 -14.29
N ASP A 158 8.79 12.26 -14.99
CA ASP A 158 7.98 11.05 -14.85
C ASP A 158 8.27 10.30 -13.54
N MET A 159 9.53 10.26 -13.10
CA MET A 159 9.90 9.72 -11.78
C MET A 159 9.26 10.53 -10.64
N GLU A 160 9.25 11.86 -10.73
CA GLU A 160 8.58 12.72 -9.74
C GLU A 160 7.07 12.40 -9.63
N LYS A 161 6.40 12.19 -10.77
CA LYS A 161 4.96 11.85 -10.82
C LYS A 161 4.63 10.53 -10.11
N LEU A 162 5.59 9.61 -9.94
CA LEU A 162 5.34 8.33 -9.27
C LEU A 162 4.94 8.51 -7.81
N PHE A 163 5.44 9.57 -7.15
CA PHE A 163 5.26 9.80 -5.72
C PHE A 163 4.20 10.85 -5.39
N ARG A 164 3.66 11.53 -6.40
CA ARG A 164 2.80 12.71 -6.23
C ARG A 164 1.67 12.55 -5.20
N PRO A 165 0.92 11.43 -5.15
CA PRO A 165 -0.14 11.24 -4.16
C PRO A 165 0.35 11.19 -2.70
N MET A 166 1.62 10.81 -2.48
CA MET A 166 2.23 10.70 -1.16
C MET A 166 3.04 11.93 -0.74
N MET A 167 3.35 12.84 -1.67
CA MET A 167 4.11 14.07 -1.38
C MET A 167 3.61 14.85 -0.16
N PRO A 168 2.29 15.06 0.03
CA PRO A 168 1.81 15.82 1.19
C PRO A 168 2.22 15.17 2.53
N TYR A 169 2.21 13.84 2.59
CA TYR A 169 2.46 13.09 3.83
C TYR A 169 3.93 13.09 4.24
N PHE A 170 4.84 13.02 3.25
CA PHE A 170 6.28 12.97 3.50
C PHE A 170 6.87 14.35 3.76
N ARG A 171 6.47 15.37 2.98
CA ARG A 171 6.96 16.75 3.13
C ARG A 171 6.60 17.40 4.48
N SER A 172 5.66 16.84 5.23
CA SER A 172 5.25 17.38 6.51
C SER A 172 6.12 16.92 7.68
N ALA A 173 6.90 15.85 7.50
CA ALA A 173 7.69 15.24 8.56
C ALA A 173 8.99 16.01 8.79
N ASP A 174 9.58 15.88 9.98
CA ASP A 174 10.89 16.45 10.28
C ASP A 174 12.03 15.66 9.62
N TYR A 175 11.81 14.35 9.42
CA TYR A 175 12.78 13.46 8.81
C TYR A 175 12.13 12.25 8.14
N ALA A 176 12.42 12.02 6.86
CA ALA A 176 11.84 10.94 6.09
C ALA A 176 12.87 9.93 5.58
N ALA A 177 12.51 8.65 5.62
CA ALA A 177 13.39 7.56 5.26
C ALA A 177 12.70 6.44 4.46
N ILE A 178 13.44 5.80 3.57
CA ILE A 178 12.99 4.62 2.78
C ILE A 178 14.10 3.57 2.64
N ASN A 179 13.75 2.35 2.20
CA ASN A 179 14.72 1.37 1.73
C ASN A 179 14.87 1.48 0.20
N LEU A 180 16.07 1.84 -0.28
CA LEU A 180 16.36 1.97 -1.70
C LEU A 180 16.89 0.63 -2.22
N GLU A 181 16.00 -0.19 -2.76
CA GLU A 181 16.25 -1.58 -3.15
C GLU A 181 16.63 -1.69 -4.63
N THR A 182 17.63 -0.93 -5.05
CA THR A 182 18.09 -0.88 -6.44
C THR A 182 19.51 -0.33 -6.54
N THR A 183 20.24 -0.74 -7.58
CA THR A 183 21.49 -0.09 -7.98
C THR A 183 21.19 1.20 -8.74
N LEU A 184 21.94 2.28 -8.54
CA LEU A 184 21.78 3.50 -9.34
C LEU A 184 22.81 3.55 -10.47
N ALA A 185 22.33 3.66 -11.72
CA ALA A 185 23.17 3.78 -12.90
C ALA A 185 22.40 4.44 -14.06
N GLU A 186 23.09 5.28 -14.85
CA GLU A 186 22.51 5.97 -16.01
C GLU A 186 22.08 4.98 -17.10
N PHE A 187 22.88 3.93 -17.28
CA PHE A 187 22.63 2.83 -18.20
C PHE A 187 22.77 1.51 -17.45
N GLU A 188 22.26 0.42 -18.03
CA GLU A 188 22.45 -0.91 -17.48
C GLU A 188 23.95 -1.25 -17.40
N PRO A 189 24.51 -1.52 -16.21
CA PRO A 189 25.92 -1.90 -16.07
C PRO A 189 26.23 -3.25 -16.73
N ALA A 190 27.49 -3.46 -17.10
CA ALA A 190 27.89 -4.60 -17.93
C ALA A 190 27.87 -5.95 -17.18
N GLU A 191 28.36 -5.94 -15.94
CA GLU A 191 28.48 -7.15 -15.12
C GLU A 191 27.29 -7.28 -14.17
N LYS A 192 26.69 -8.48 -14.16
CA LYS A 192 25.54 -8.81 -13.30
C LYS A 192 25.94 -9.86 -12.28
N ALA A 193 25.45 -9.71 -11.06
CA ALA A 193 25.49 -10.77 -10.07
C ALA A 193 24.76 -12.02 -10.59
N PRO A 194 25.20 -13.23 -10.23
CA PRO A 194 24.58 -14.48 -10.69
C PRO A 194 23.28 -14.78 -9.93
N LYS A 195 22.26 -13.93 -10.15
CA LYS A 195 20.91 -14.04 -9.57
C LYS A 195 19.83 -13.95 -10.65
N SER A 196 18.62 -14.41 -10.33
CA SER A 196 17.52 -14.48 -11.32
C SER A 196 16.91 -13.13 -11.70
N ILE A 197 17.08 -12.12 -10.84
CA ILE A 197 16.50 -10.79 -11.03
C ILE A 197 17.52 -9.77 -10.51
N THR A 198 17.93 -8.85 -11.39
CA THR A 198 18.75 -7.68 -11.05
C THR A 198 17.95 -6.41 -11.30
N PHE A 199 18.20 -5.35 -10.53
CA PHE A 199 17.60 -4.03 -10.66
C PHE A 199 18.67 -2.97 -10.80
N TYR A 200 18.47 -2.06 -11.74
CA TYR A 200 19.14 -0.76 -11.73
C TYR A 200 18.09 0.33 -11.86
N THR A 201 18.35 1.56 -11.46
CA THR A 201 17.41 2.67 -11.60
C THR A 201 18.20 3.91 -11.95
N HIS A 202 17.67 4.72 -12.86
CA HIS A 202 18.36 5.94 -13.27
C HIS A 202 18.54 6.90 -12.07
N PRO A 203 19.70 7.56 -11.89
CA PRO A 203 19.99 8.41 -10.73
C PRO A 203 19.01 9.57 -10.48
N TYR A 204 18.25 10.00 -11.49
CA TYR A 204 17.15 10.97 -11.33
C TYR A 204 16.06 10.55 -10.35
N ILE A 205 16.01 9.29 -9.93
CA ILE A 205 15.17 8.88 -8.81
C ILE A 205 15.53 9.66 -7.54
N LEU A 206 16.79 10.06 -7.35
CA LEU A 206 17.22 10.86 -6.20
C LEU A 206 16.56 12.24 -6.21
N ASP A 207 16.44 12.91 -7.37
CA ASP A 207 15.72 14.19 -7.48
C ASP A 207 14.23 14.04 -7.14
N ALA A 208 13.62 12.93 -7.57
CA ALA A 208 12.22 12.61 -7.26
C ALA A 208 12.03 12.33 -5.75
N LEU A 209 12.98 11.63 -5.11
CA LEU A 209 12.98 11.36 -3.68
C LEU A 209 13.23 12.64 -2.86
N GLU A 210 14.16 13.52 -3.27
CA GLU A 210 14.32 14.85 -2.67
C GLU A 210 13.03 15.67 -2.79
N THR A 211 12.37 15.61 -3.95
CA THR A 211 11.09 16.31 -4.19
C THR A 211 9.95 15.75 -3.34
N LEU A 212 9.93 14.43 -3.10
CA LEU A 212 9.02 13.79 -2.14
C LEU A 212 9.29 14.24 -0.69
N GLY A 213 10.54 14.63 -0.39
CA GLY A 213 10.99 15.04 0.94
C GLY A 213 11.75 13.96 1.69
N ILE A 214 12.39 13.00 1.00
CA ILE A 214 13.24 11.98 1.61
C ILE A 214 14.57 12.58 2.04
N ASP A 215 14.96 12.33 3.29
CA ASP A 215 16.23 12.78 3.87
C ASP A 215 17.27 11.65 3.94
N TYR A 216 16.81 10.39 3.98
CA TYR A 216 17.68 9.22 4.15
C TYR A 216 17.21 7.98 3.38
N VAL A 217 18.17 7.21 2.86
CA VAL A 217 17.93 5.87 2.31
C VAL A 217 18.78 4.80 2.99
N SER A 218 18.16 3.64 3.27
CA SER A 218 18.91 2.43 3.59
C SER A 218 19.32 1.72 2.30
N LEU A 219 20.59 1.33 2.21
CA LEU A 219 21.16 0.50 1.15
C LEU A 219 21.48 -0.91 1.63
N GLY A 220 21.16 -1.26 2.89
CA GLY A 220 21.42 -2.59 3.43
C GLY A 220 20.41 -3.60 2.93
N ASN A 221 20.40 -3.93 1.63
CA ASN A 221 19.47 -4.88 1.03
C ASN A 221 20.16 -5.81 0.03
N ASN A 222 19.40 -6.76 -0.51
CA ASN A 222 19.91 -7.80 -1.41
C ASN A 222 20.06 -7.37 -2.88
N HIS A 223 19.66 -6.13 -3.22
CA HIS A 223 19.73 -5.57 -4.57
C HIS A 223 20.82 -4.49 -4.73
N THR A 224 21.48 -4.12 -3.63
CA THR A 224 22.61 -3.19 -3.59
C THR A 224 23.79 -3.64 -4.46
N ASN A 225 24.05 -4.94 -4.53
CA ASN A 225 25.21 -5.49 -5.27
C ASN A 225 24.80 -6.22 -6.57
N ASP A 226 23.67 -5.83 -7.17
CA ASP A 226 23.14 -6.49 -8.37
C ASP A 226 24.06 -6.39 -9.59
N TYR A 227 24.84 -5.31 -9.64
CA TYR A 227 25.81 -5.04 -10.70
C TYR A 227 27.25 -4.90 -10.16
N LEU A 228 27.52 -5.63 -9.07
CA LEU A 228 28.86 -5.81 -8.51
C LEU A 228 29.60 -4.47 -8.25
N ASP A 229 30.91 -4.45 -8.46
CA ASP A 229 31.78 -3.31 -8.19
C ASP A 229 31.35 -2.03 -8.94
N GLU A 230 30.90 -2.15 -10.20
CA GLU A 230 30.40 -1.00 -10.97
C GLU A 230 29.15 -0.41 -10.32
N GLY A 231 28.16 -1.27 -10.04
CA GLY A 231 26.89 -0.87 -9.43
C GLY A 231 27.04 -0.21 -8.06
N ILE A 232 27.89 -0.76 -7.19
CA ILE A 232 28.17 -0.15 -5.89
C ILE A 232 28.82 1.23 -6.08
N ARG A 233 29.80 1.36 -6.97
CA ARG A 233 30.52 2.62 -7.19
C ARG A 233 29.59 3.71 -7.74
N THR A 234 28.76 3.40 -8.73
CA THR A 234 27.82 4.37 -9.31
C THR A 234 26.75 4.77 -8.30
N THR A 235 26.25 3.83 -7.51
CA THR A 235 25.26 4.09 -6.45
C THR A 235 25.81 5.04 -5.39
N LEU A 236 26.99 4.72 -4.84
CA LEU A 236 27.63 5.55 -3.81
C LEU A 236 28.04 6.92 -4.37
N ALA A 237 28.48 7.01 -5.63
CA ALA A 237 28.79 8.29 -6.26
C ALA A 237 27.54 9.17 -6.38
N ALA A 238 26.44 8.65 -6.92
CA ALA A 238 25.20 9.39 -7.09
C ALA A 238 24.64 9.90 -5.74
N LEU A 239 24.68 9.08 -4.69
CA LEU A 239 24.22 9.49 -3.36
C LEU A 239 25.13 10.50 -2.66
N ARG A 240 26.44 10.46 -2.91
CA ARG A 240 27.38 11.48 -2.38
C ARG A 240 27.21 12.83 -3.07
N GLU A 241 26.67 12.85 -4.28
CA GLU A 241 26.35 14.08 -5.02
C GLU A 241 24.95 14.64 -4.71
N SER A 242 24.06 13.84 -4.11
CA SER A 242 22.73 14.26 -3.67
C SER A 242 22.74 14.79 -2.23
N LYS A 243 21.60 15.29 -1.76
CA LYS A 243 21.42 15.72 -0.36
C LYS A 243 20.95 14.61 0.57
N ILE A 244 20.68 13.43 0.02
CA ILE A 244 20.08 12.31 0.73
C ILE A 244 21.17 11.55 1.50
N GLY A 245 21.01 11.45 2.81
CA GLY A 245 21.87 10.61 3.65
C GLY A 245 21.70 9.13 3.32
N PHE A 246 22.74 8.32 3.55
CA PHE A 246 22.64 6.87 3.30
C PHE A 246 23.56 6.06 4.21
N SER A 247 23.17 4.81 4.48
CA SER A 247 24.03 3.80 5.11
C SER A 247 23.68 2.39 4.64
N GLY A 248 24.47 1.39 5.06
CA GLY A 248 24.20 -0.02 4.78
C GLY A 248 24.85 -0.56 3.51
N ALA A 249 25.74 0.19 2.87
CA ALA A 249 26.55 -0.27 1.75
C ALA A 249 27.88 0.48 1.69
N GLY A 250 28.90 -0.15 1.12
CA GLY A 250 30.25 0.44 1.02
C GLY A 250 31.14 -0.30 0.04
N LEU A 251 32.31 0.28 -0.26
CA LEU A 251 33.35 -0.35 -1.09
C LEU A 251 34.15 -1.42 -0.33
N ASN A 252 33.89 -1.58 0.96
CA ASN A 252 34.46 -2.58 1.86
C ASN A 252 33.53 -2.74 3.08
N GLU A 253 33.80 -3.75 3.91
CA GLU A 253 32.98 -4.08 5.07
C GLU A 253 32.89 -2.95 6.09
N ALA A 254 34.00 -2.26 6.38
CA ALA A 254 34.03 -1.18 7.35
C ALA A 254 33.20 0.03 6.90
N GLU A 255 33.24 0.36 5.61
CA GLU A 255 32.38 1.41 5.04
C GLU A 255 30.91 0.99 5.05
N ALA A 256 30.60 -0.26 4.69
CA ALA A 256 29.23 -0.74 4.67
C ALA A 256 28.57 -0.70 6.06
N LEU A 257 29.32 -1.07 7.11
CA LEU A 257 28.86 -1.03 8.50
C LEU A 257 28.86 0.37 9.13
N ALA A 258 29.34 1.40 8.42
CA ALA A 258 29.37 2.75 8.95
C ALA A 258 27.95 3.35 9.02
N PRO A 259 27.59 4.02 10.14
CA PRO A 259 26.31 4.71 10.27
C PRO A 259 26.28 5.99 9.45
N TYR A 260 25.08 6.39 9.04
CA TYR A 260 24.82 7.78 8.69
C TYR A 260 24.49 8.57 9.96
N ARG A 261 25.28 9.60 10.25
CA ARG A 261 25.18 10.40 11.48
C ARG A 261 24.64 11.78 11.14
N THR A 262 23.52 12.17 11.75
CA THR A 262 22.89 13.48 11.54
C THR A 262 22.41 14.11 12.85
N ASN A 263 21.99 15.38 12.78
CA ASN A 263 21.34 16.09 13.87
C ASN A 263 19.95 16.53 13.42
N ILE A 264 18.91 16.14 14.15
CA ILE A 264 17.51 16.47 13.84
C ILE A 264 16.95 17.17 15.07
N ASN A 265 16.41 18.38 14.92
CA ASN A 265 15.85 19.18 16.01
C ASN A 265 16.78 19.31 17.25
N GLY A 266 18.09 19.38 17.02
CA GLY A 266 19.11 19.51 18.07
C GLY A 266 19.55 18.18 18.72
N GLN A 267 18.95 17.06 18.36
CA GLN A 267 19.30 15.72 18.85
C GLN A 267 20.20 14.99 17.85
N LYS A 268 21.22 14.28 18.35
CA LYS A 268 22.13 13.45 17.54
C LYS A 268 21.48 12.11 17.22
N PHE A 269 21.42 11.76 15.94
CA PHE A 269 20.92 10.48 15.45
C PHE A 269 21.97 9.69 14.68
N SER A 270 21.86 8.37 14.72
CA SER A 270 22.58 7.43 13.87
C SER A 270 21.60 6.50 13.16
N MET A 271 21.71 6.42 11.85
CA MET A 271 20.94 5.52 10.99
C MET A 271 21.85 4.39 10.53
N LEU A 272 21.42 3.14 10.74
CA LEU A 272 22.14 1.94 10.36
C LEU A 272 21.26 1.08 9.44
N GLY A 273 21.82 0.57 8.35
CA GLY A 273 21.14 -0.30 7.39
C GLY A 273 21.81 -1.68 7.30
N TYR A 274 21.04 -2.77 7.23
CA TYR A 274 21.59 -4.12 7.10
C TYR A 274 20.80 -5.05 6.19
N VAL A 275 21.50 -5.87 5.42
CA VAL A 275 20.92 -7.06 4.78
C VAL A 275 20.99 -8.26 5.71
N GLY A 276 19.88 -8.99 5.80
CA GLY A 276 19.69 -10.05 6.79
C GLY A 276 20.28 -11.42 6.43
N TRP A 277 20.90 -11.59 5.27
CA TRP A 277 21.53 -12.86 4.92
C TRP A 277 22.71 -12.63 3.97
N LYS A 278 23.59 -13.62 3.88
CA LYS A 278 24.61 -13.75 2.82
C LYS A 278 24.14 -14.86 1.89
N ASN A 279 24.05 -14.57 0.60
CA ASN A 279 23.69 -15.58 -0.40
C ASN A 279 24.88 -16.54 -0.61
N LYS A 280 24.65 -17.65 -1.33
CA LYS A 280 25.70 -18.63 -1.65
C LYS A 280 26.45 -18.31 -2.95
N ALA A 281 26.16 -17.17 -3.58
CA ALA A 281 26.82 -16.76 -4.81
C ALA A 281 28.18 -16.15 -4.49
N GLU A 282 29.11 -16.25 -5.45
CA GLU A 282 30.42 -15.62 -5.37
C GLU A 282 30.63 -14.74 -6.63
N PRO A 283 30.88 -13.42 -6.47
CA PRO A 283 30.82 -12.67 -5.21
C PRO A 283 29.39 -12.62 -4.64
N SER A 284 29.29 -12.59 -3.31
CA SER A 284 27.99 -12.47 -2.62
C SER A 284 27.47 -11.02 -2.63
N GLN A 285 26.27 -10.79 -2.11
CA GLN A 285 25.71 -9.43 -2.00
C GLN A 285 26.29 -8.59 -0.86
N VAL A 286 26.98 -9.22 0.11
CA VAL A 286 27.49 -8.52 1.29
C VAL A 286 28.91 -8.02 1.07
N ALA A 287 29.24 -6.88 1.68
CA ALA A 287 30.61 -6.42 1.79
C ALA A 287 31.39 -7.32 2.76
N GLU A 288 32.63 -7.69 2.41
CA GLU A 288 33.48 -8.57 3.21
C GLU A 288 34.95 -8.21 2.99
N GLY A 289 35.67 -7.90 4.07
CA GLY A 289 37.05 -7.43 3.96
C GLY A 289 37.17 -6.22 3.02
N ALA A 290 37.88 -6.37 1.90
CA ALA A 290 38.09 -5.32 0.91
C ALA A 290 37.06 -5.32 -0.24
N THR A 291 36.11 -6.24 -0.25
CA THR A 291 35.07 -6.35 -1.27
C THR A 291 33.86 -5.51 -0.90
N GLY A 292 33.34 -4.74 -1.85
CA GLY A 292 32.16 -3.91 -1.67
C GLY A 292 30.84 -4.69 -1.68
N GLY A 293 29.79 -4.07 -1.16
CA GLY A 293 28.47 -4.68 -1.07
C GLY A 293 27.62 -4.08 0.06
N ALA A 294 26.54 -4.79 0.40
CA ALA A 294 25.65 -4.41 1.49
C ALA A 294 26.22 -4.80 2.87
N ALA A 295 25.85 -4.05 3.90
CA ALA A 295 26.25 -4.31 5.28
C ALA A 295 25.58 -5.58 5.81
N PHE A 296 26.37 -6.58 6.21
CA PHE A 296 25.80 -7.83 6.69
C PHE A 296 25.31 -7.71 8.14
N GLY A 297 24.00 -7.85 8.35
CA GLY A 297 23.35 -7.82 9.66
C GLY A 297 23.50 -9.12 10.44
N THR A 298 24.74 -9.54 10.74
CA THR A 298 24.99 -10.59 11.74
C THR A 298 24.65 -10.07 13.13
N MET A 299 24.46 -10.99 14.08
CA MET A 299 24.26 -10.63 15.49
C MET A 299 25.43 -9.77 16.02
N GLU A 300 26.66 -10.17 15.70
CA GLU A 300 27.88 -9.47 16.10
C GLU A 300 27.97 -8.07 15.50
N ASN A 301 27.72 -7.92 14.20
CA ASN A 301 27.75 -6.63 13.53
C ASN A 301 26.67 -5.70 14.10
N ILE A 302 25.44 -6.19 14.27
CA ILE A 302 24.35 -5.39 14.85
C ILE A 302 24.69 -4.91 16.25
N ILE A 303 25.09 -5.81 17.15
CA ILE A 303 25.38 -5.44 18.54
C ILE A 303 26.55 -4.45 18.59
N SER A 304 27.64 -4.74 17.90
CA SER A 304 28.87 -3.92 17.97
C SER A 304 28.66 -2.50 17.43
N THR A 305 27.98 -2.34 16.29
CA THR A 305 27.75 -1.02 15.70
C THR A 305 26.69 -0.24 16.48
N VAL A 306 25.59 -0.87 16.90
CA VAL A 306 24.55 -0.21 17.70
C VAL A 306 25.12 0.25 19.04
N SER A 307 25.79 -0.63 19.80
CA SER A 307 26.37 -0.26 21.09
C SER A 307 27.42 0.84 20.98
N LYS A 308 28.16 0.92 19.87
CA LYS A 308 29.09 2.01 19.59
C LYS A 308 28.37 3.36 19.45
N GLU A 309 27.29 3.42 18.67
CA GLU A 309 26.53 4.66 18.49
C GLU A 309 25.82 5.10 19.77
N VAL A 310 25.32 4.13 20.55
CA VAL A 310 24.73 4.38 21.87
C VAL A 310 25.77 4.93 22.84
N ALA A 311 26.99 4.38 22.88
CA ALA A 311 28.09 4.91 23.69
C ALA A 311 28.49 6.35 23.30
N ASP A 312 28.33 6.70 22.03
CA ASP A 312 28.53 8.06 21.50
C ASP A 312 27.33 9.01 21.80
N ASN A 313 26.36 8.58 22.62
CA ASN A 313 25.12 9.30 22.99
C ASN A 313 24.27 9.72 21.78
N ARG A 314 24.03 8.77 20.87
CA ARG A 314 23.23 8.99 19.66
C ARG A 314 21.96 8.15 19.70
N VAL A 315 20.84 8.77 19.34
CA VAL A 315 19.58 8.05 19.13
C VAL A 315 19.75 7.15 17.91
N THR A 316 19.58 5.85 18.10
CA THR A 316 19.99 4.86 17.08
C THR A 316 18.78 4.22 16.42
N VAL A 317 18.67 4.39 15.10
CA VAL A 317 17.61 3.83 14.26
C VAL A 317 18.21 2.76 13.35
N VAL A 318 17.61 1.57 13.36
CA VAL A 318 18.04 0.44 12.54
C VAL A 318 17.01 0.17 11.44
N GLN A 319 17.47 0.08 10.20
CA GLN A 319 16.70 -0.46 9.07
C GLN A 319 17.28 -1.82 8.66
N TYR A 320 16.44 -2.86 8.63
CA TYR A 320 16.89 -4.22 8.37
C TYR A 320 16.08 -4.86 7.24
N HIS A 321 16.75 -5.28 6.18
CA HIS A 321 16.15 -5.93 5.03
C HIS A 321 16.36 -7.45 5.11
N GLY A 322 15.34 -8.21 5.50
CA GLY A 322 15.46 -9.66 5.70
C GLY A 322 14.14 -10.34 6.03
N SER A 323 14.20 -11.61 6.46
CA SER A 323 13.05 -12.53 6.58
C SER A 323 12.70 -13.24 5.27
N ARG A 324 11.56 -13.95 5.25
CA ARG A 324 11.04 -14.70 4.11
C ARG A 324 10.06 -13.82 3.33
N GLU A 325 10.28 -13.70 2.03
CA GLU A 325 9.37 -12.97 1.14
C GLU A 325 7.92 -13.46 1.31
N TYR A 326 7.01 -12.48 1.41
CA TYR A 326 5.55 -12.62 1.44
C TYR A 326 5.01 -13.44 2.63
N SER A 327 5.81 -13.62 3.68
CA SER A 327 5.39 -14.23 4.93
C SER A 327 4.61 -13.21 5.78
N GLU A 328 3.58 -13.66 6.49
CA GLU A 328 2.83 -12.80 7.42
C GLU A 328 3.63 -12.44 8.67
N GLU A 329 4.52 -13.35 9.10
CA GLU A 329 5.38 -13.19 10.27
C GLU A 329 6.86 -13.17 9.88
N PRO A 330 7.73 -12.45 10.62
CA PRO A 330 9.16 -12.54 10.47
C PRO A 330 9.66 -13.97 10.79
N THR A 331 10.75 -14.40 10.15
CA THR A 331 11.44 -15.63 10.55
C THR A 331 12.06 -15.47 11.94
N GLU A 332 12.24 -16.58 12.66
CA GLU A 332 12.90 -16.59 13.97
C GLU A 332 14.28 -15.90 13.94
N THR A 333 15.05 -16.08 12.87
CA THR A 333 16.37 -15.42 12.71
C THR A 333 16.25 -13.91 12.65
N THR A 334 15.27 -13.40 11.90
CA THR A 334 14.99 -11.95 11.85
C THR A 334 14.51 -11.47 13.21
N GLU A 335 13.60 -12.19 13.84
CA GLU A 335 13.08 -11.81 15.16
C GLU A 335 14.19 -11.66 16.21
N VAL A 336 15.06 -12.66 16.32
CA VAL A 336 16.18 -12.66 17.27
C VAL A 336 17.14 -11.49 17.00
N ARG A 337 17.42 -11.16 15.73
CA ARG A 337 18.36 -10.07 15.38
C ARG A 337 17.80 -8.68 15.64
N LEU A 338 16.52 -8.45 15.31
CA LEU A 338 15.88 -7.15 15.51
C LEU A 338 15.67 -6.88 17.00
N LYS A 339 15.30 -7.90 17.79
CA LYS A 339 15.23 -7.78 19.25
C LYS A 339 16.61 -7.52 19.87
N ALA A 340 17.65 -8.20 19.38
CA ALA A 340 19.01 -7.92 19.83
C ALA A 340 19.52 -6.51 19.48
N ALA A 341 19.05 -5.90 18.38
CA ALA A 341 19.34 -4.50 18.10
C ALA A 341 18.76 -3.59 19.19
N VAL A 342 17.51 -3.82 19.61
CA VAL A 342 16.88 -3.11 20.72
C VAL A 342 17.62 -3.38 22.04
N ASP A 343 17.97 -4.64 22.32
CA ASP A 343 18.72 -5.00 23.54
C ASP A 343 20.11 -4.36 23.59
N ALA A 344 20.74 -4.11 22.43
CA ALA A 344 22.00 -3.37 22.29
C ALA A 344 21.84 -1.85 22.43
N GLY A 345 20.60 -1.34 22.48
CA GLY A 345 20.26 0.06 22.70
C GLY A 345 19.67 0.81 21.50
N ALA A 346 19.28 0.13 20.42
CA ALA A 346 18.55 0.79 19.33
C ALA A 346 17.21 1.34 19.84
N ASP A 347 16.87 2.57 19.44
CA ASP A 347 15.67 3.27 19.89
C ASP A 347 14.46 3.02 18.98
N LEU A 348 14.71 2.63 17.73
CA LEU A 348 13.70 2.34 16.72
C LEU A 348 14.24 1.33 15.69
N VAL A 349 13.43 0.34 15.32
CA VAL A 349 13.80 -0.69 14.35
C VAL A 349 12.73 -0.81 13.28
N ILE A 350 13.13 -0.70 12.01
CA ILE A 350 12.25 -0.77 10.84
C ILE A 350 12.71 -1.92 9.93
N GLY A 351 11.84 -2.88 9.70
CA GLY A 351 12.06 -4.02 8.82
C GLY A 351 11.54 -3.79 7.40
N HIS A 352 12.17 -4.49 6.46
CA HIS A 352 11.94 -4.46 5.00
C HIS A 352 12.17 -5.85 4.41
N HIS A 353 11.87 -6.08 3.12
CA HIS A 353 12.06 -7.31 2.32
C HIS A 353 10.83 -8.22 2.11
N PRO A 354 9.95 -8.48 3.08
CA PRO A 354 8.80 -9.37 2.83
C PRO A 354 7.90 -8.93 1.68
N HIS A 355 8.00 -7.67 1.21
CA HIS A 355 7.14 -7.05 0.20
C HIS A 355 5.64 -7.01 0.56
N VAL A 356 5.29 -7.43 1.78
CA VAL A 356 3.96 -7.38 2.37
C VAL A 356 4.05 -6.69 3.73
N SER A 357 2.97 -6.05 4.13
CA SER A 357 2.86 -5.44 5.45
C SER A 357 2.85 -6.52 6.55
N GLN A 358 3.60 -6.28 7.62
CA GLN A 358 3.61 -7.04 8.86
C GLN A 358 3.22 -6.13 10.03
N GLY A 359 3.05 -6.71 11.23
CA GLY A 359 2.65 -5.99 12.42
C GLY A 359 3.73 -5.06 13.00
N LEU A 360 3.33 -4.32 14.03
CA LEU A 360 4.19 -3.56 14.93
C LEU A 360 4.36 -4.32 16.25
N GLU A 361 5.50 -4.15 16.91
CA GLU A 361 5.75 -4.66 18.26
C GLU A 361 6.38 -3.58 19.12
N LEU A 362 5.84 -3.36 20.32
CA LEU A 362 6.53 -2.62 21.37
C LEU A 362 7.34 -3.58 22.23
N TYR A 363 8.63 -3.68 21.93
CA TYR A 363 9.57 -4.53 22.64
C TYR A 363 10.45 -3.66 23.54
N ASN A 364 10.42 -3.89 24.86
CA ASN A 364 11.14 -3.10 25.87
C ASN A 364 10.87 -1.58 25.77
N GLY A 365 9.63 -1.19 25.43
CA GLY A 365 9.23 0.21 25.26
C GLY A 365 9.78 0.89 24.00
N LYS A 366 10.41 0.13 23.10
CA LYS A 366 10.88 0.59 21.78
C LYS A 366 10.03 -0.03 20.68
N LEU A 367 9.86 0.70 19.59
CA LEU A 367 9.05 0.23 18.46
C LEU A 367 9.89 -0.60 17.49
N ILE A 368 9.37 -1.77 17.13
CA ILE A 368 9.80 -2.57 16.00
C ILE A 368 8.65 -2.59 14.97
N ALA A 369 8.89 -2.11 13.77
CA ALA A 369 8.01 -2.34 12.62
C ALA A 369 8.58 -3.50 11.80
N TRP A 370 7.88 -4.63 11.71
CA TRP A 370 8.49 -5.85 11.16
C TRP A 370 8.64 -5.84 9.64
N SER A 371 7.71 -5.20 8.93
CA SER A 371 7.80 -4.91 7.49
C SER A 371 6.73 -3.91 7.09
N LEU A 372 7.14 -2.83 6.42
CA LEU A 372 6.21 -1.84 5.86
C LEU A 372 5.53 -2.31 4.57
N GLY A 373 6.11 -3.31 3.90
CA GLY A 373 5.74 -3.71 2.53
C GLY A 373 6.41 -2.83 1.47
N ASN A 374 5.91 -2.88 0.23
CA ASN A 374 6.43 -2.05 -0.85
C ASN A 374 5.99 -0.59 -0.71
N PHE A 375 6.86 0.37 -1.02
CA PHE A 375 6.48 1.76 -1.22
C PHE A 375 6.42 2.12 -2.71
N LEU A 376 7.41 1.71 -3.50
CA LEU A 376 7.38 1.85 -4.96
C LEU A 376 7.98 0.57 -5.58
N PHE A 377 7.12 -0.30 -6.12
CA PHE A 377 7.57 -1.57 -6.69
C PHE A 377 6.62 -2.10 -7.76
N ASP A 378 7.14 -2.92 -8.68
CA ASP A 378 6.46 -3.36 -9.91
C ASP A 378 5.84 -4.77 -9.86
N GLN A 379 5.59 -5.31 -8.67
CA GLN A 379 5.14 -6.71 -8.49
C GLN A 379 3.68 -6.92 -8.94
N PHE A 380 3.39 -8.12 -9.49
CA PHE A 380 2.06 -8.54 -9.94
C PHE A 380 1.34 -9.45 -8.92
N PHE A 381 1.74 -9.41 -7.65
CA PHE A 381 1.10 -10.16 -6.58
C PHE A 381 0.22 -9.19 -5.78
N TYR A 382 -1.09 -9.44 -5.71
CA TYR A 382 -2.03 -8.48 -5.12
C TYR A 382 -1.77 -8.25 -3.64
N GLU A 383 -1.27 -9.25 -2.92
CA GLU A 383 -0.88 -9.16 -1.52
C GLU A 383 0.21 -8.10 -1.28
N THR A 384 1.04 -7.84 -2.29
CA THR A 384 2.13 -6.84 -2.24
C THR A 384 1.67 -5.42 -2.55
N HIS A 385 0.39 -5.26 -2.92
CA HIS A 385 -0.20 -3.96 -3.20
C HIS A 385 -0.81 -3.31 -1.96
N GLY A 386 -0.92 -4.03 -0.84
CA GLY A 386 -1.29 -3.49 0.46
C GLY A 386 -0.07 -3.29 1.35
N ALA A 387 0.29 -2.04 1.63
CA ALA A 387 1.47 -1.65 2.40
C ALA A 387 1.11 -0.52 3.38
N TYR A 388 2.07 -0.01 4.14
CA TYR A 388 1.87 1.20 4.93
C TYR A 388 3.13 2.07 4.99
N ALA A 389 2.93 3.38 5.11
CA ALA A 389 3.95 4.30 5.61
C ALA A 389 3.76 4.43 7.13
N LEU A 390 4.86 4.66 7.85
CA LEU A 390 4.84 4.73 9.30
C LEU A 390 5.37 6.08 9.77
N LYS A 391 4.50 6.89 10.38
CA LYS A 391 4.96 8.05 11.16
C LYS A 391 5.34 7.61 12.57
N VAL A 392 6.43 8.13 13.10
CA VAL A 392 6.90 7.85 14.46
C VAL A 392 7.30 9.15 15.13
N TRP A 393 6.69 9.46 16.27
CA TRP A 393 7.09 10.57 17.12
C TRP A 393 8.00 10.05 18.22
N MET A 394 9.18 10.66 18.32
CA MET A 394 10.19 10.37 19.34
C MET A 394 10.43 11.61 20.19
N ASP A 395 10.40 11.46 21.51
CA ASP A 395 10.82 12.48 22.47
C ASP A 395 12.30 12.25 22.83
N GLY A 396 13.20 12.82 22.04
CA GLY A 396 14.62 12.45 22.08
C GLY A 396 14.83 10.99 21.69
N ASN A 397 15.27 10.15 22.63
CA ASN A 397 15.45 8.71 22.44
C ASN A 397 14.24 7.86 22.89
N THR A 398 13.17 8.50 23.37
CA THR A 398 12.00 7.79 23.91
C THR A 398 10.89 7.72 22.87
N PHE A 399 10.41 6.51 22.59
CA PHE A 399 9.24 6.32 21.75
C PHE A 399 8.00 6.96 22.40
N TYR A 400 7.29 7.80 21.65
CA TYR A 400 6.06 8.43 22.13
C TYR A 400 4.83 7.77 21.50
N ARG A 401 4.79 7.73 20.17
CA ARG A 401 3.65 7.26 19.36
C ARG A 401 4.10 6.87 17.96
N ALA A 402 3.37 5.96 17.32
CA ALA A 402 3.42 5.78 15.87
C ALA A 402 2.04 5.77 15.22
N GLU A 403 1.99 6.09 13.94
CA GLU A 403 0.80 6.14 13.10
C GLU A 403 1.05 5.44 11.77
N VAL A 404 0.22 4.42 11.51
CA VAL A 404 0.15 3.63 10.30
C VAL A 404 -0.71 4.38 9.29
N ILE A 405 -0.07 4.88 8.24
CA ILE A 405 -0.71 5.46 7.05
C ILE A 405 -0.88 4.31 6.05
N PRO A 406 -2.09 3.77 5.86
CA PRO A 406 -2.30 2.62 4.98
C PRO A 406 -2.10 3.05 3.51
N LEU A 407 -1.42 2.21 2.73
CA LEU A 407 -1.05 2.48 1.34
C LEU A 407 -1.60 1.40 0.40
N GLN A 408 -1.95 1.84 -0.81
CA GLN A 408 -2.22 1.00 -1.95
C GLN A 408 -1.14 1.24 -3.00
N ILE A 409 -0.49 0.18 -3.49
CA ILE A 409 0.34 0.24 -4.69
C ILE A 409 -0.57 0.05 -5.89
N LYS A 410 -1.03 1.16 -6.46
CA LYS A 410 -1.91 1.19 -7.64
C LYS A 410 -1.13 1.68 -8.84
N ASP A 411 -1.19 0.95 -9.95
CA ASP A 411 -0.42 1.31 -11.15
C ASP A 411 1.08 1.46 -10.84
N PHE A 412 1.59 0.56 -9.97
CA PHE A 412 2.94 0.58 -9.41
C PHE A 412 3.34 1.86 -8.65
N ARG A 413 2.38 2.70 -8.27
CA ARG A 413 2.59 3.96 -7.55
C ARG A 413 1.93 3.91 -6.17
N PRO A 414 2.58 4.42 -5.11
CA PRO A 414 1.95 4.50 -3.81
C PRO A 414 0.86 5.57 -3.80
N ILE A 415 -0.30 5.21 -3.26
CA ILE A 415 -1.36 6.13 -2.90
C ILE A 415 -1.86 5.82 -1.49
N PRO A 416 -2.48 6.79 -0.79
CA PRO A 416 -3.22 6.48 0.43
C PRO A 416 -4.28 5.43 0.12
N ALA A 417 -4.28 4.32 0.86
CA ALA A 417 -5.31 3.31 0.75
C ALA A 417 -6.64 3.90 1.21
N MET A 418 -7.69 3.62 0.44
CA MET A 418 -9.06 4.03 0.71
C MET A 418 -9.99 2.83 0.52
N ALA A 419 -11.24 2.96 0.96
CA ALA A 419 -12.28 1.94 0.83
C ALA A 419 -11.81 0.56 1.34
N ASP A 420 -12.13 -0.53 0.64
CA ASP A 420 -11.76 -1.89 1.08
C ASP A 420 -10.25 -2.12 1.17
N THR A 421 -9.44 -1.40 0.38
CA THR A 421 -7.98 -1.50 0.49
C THR A 421 -7.48 -0.96 1.84
N ARG A 422 -8.06 0.13 2.35
CA ARG A 422 -7.71 0.65 3.68
C ARG A 422 -8.03 -0.39 4.75
N ARG A 423 -9.24 -0.94 4.70
CA ARG A 423 -9.71 -1.95 5.67
C ARG A 423 -8.78 -3.15 5.70
N TYR A 424 -8.43 -3.68 4.52
CA TYR A 424 -7.49 -4.79 4.39
C TYR A 424 -6.14 -4.49 5.07
N VAL A 425 -5.52 -3.35 4.75
CA VAL A 425 -4.22 -2.99 5.32
C VAL A 425 -4.31 -2.79 6.84
N LEU A 426 -5.28 -2.02 7.33
CA LEU A 426 -5.38 -1.73 8.75
C LEU A 426 -5.73 -2.97 9.57
N GLN A 427 -6.70 -3.78 9.15
CA GLN A 427 -7.06 -5.02 9.84
C GLN A 427 -5.87 -5.97 9.92
N ARG A 428 -5.11 -6.10 8.81
CA ARG A 428 -3.91 -6.92 8.77
C ARG A 428 -2.86 -6.44 9.77
N VAL A 429 -2.48 -5.16 9.72
CA VAL A 429 -1.44 -4.62 10.61
C VAL A 429 -1.89 -4.69 12.07
N MET A 430 -3.14 -4.36 12.38
CA MET A 430 -3.69 -4.45 13.74
C MET A 430 -3.69 -5.90 14.25
N ALA A 431 -4.15 -6.87 13.45
CA ALA A 431 -4.18 -8.28 13.83
C ALA A 431 -2.77 -8.85 14.07
N LEU A 432 -1.83 -8.60 13.15
CA LEU A 432 -0.45 -9.07 13.29
C LEU A 432 0.29 -8.38 14.46
N SER A 433 -0.03 -7.13 14.76
CA SER A 433 0.50 -6.45 15.96
C SER A 433 -0.05 -7.06 17.24
N ALA A 434 -1.34 -7.43 17.25
CA ALA A 434 -1.98 -8.03 18.42
C ALA A 434 -1.39 -9.40 18.79
N LEU A 435 -1.00 -10.21 17.79
CA LEU A 435 -0.25 -11.46 18.01
C LEU A 435 1.08 -11.25 18.76
N ARG A 436 1.62 -10.03 18.68
CA ARG A 436 2.87 -9.59 19.31
C ARG A 436 2.63 -8.70 20.54
N GLY A 437 1.43 -8.77 21.13
CA GLY A 437 1.07 -8.02 22.33
C GLY A 437 0.96 -6.50 22.14
N THR A 438 0.85 -6.03 20.90
CA THR A 438 0.76 -4.59 20.58
C THR A 438 -0.62 -4.25 20.03
N LYS A 439 -1.37 -3.41 20.76
CA LYS A 439 -2.71 -3.01 20.32
C LYS A 439 -2.64 -1.68 19.57
N LEU A 440 -3.28 -1.64 18.41
CA LEU A 440 -3.48 -0.42 17.64
C LEU A 440 -4.95 -0.01 17.73
N TYR A 441 -5.21 1.28 17.56
CA TYR A 441 -6.56 1.84 17.53
C TYR A 441 -6.69 2.85 16.38
N LEU A 442 -7.93 3.17 15.99
CA LEU A 442 -8.16 4.03 14.82
C LEU A 442 -8.14 5.51 15.20
N SER A 443 -7.49 6.32 14.37
CA SER A 443 -7.60 7.79 14.36
C SER A 443 -7.91 8.22 12.94
N GLY A 444 -9.15 8.63 12.70
CA GLY A 444 -9.65 8.88 11.36
C GLY A 444 -9.62 7.62 10.50
N GLY A 445 -8.90 7.69 9.38
CA GLY A 445 -8.62 6.59 8.46
C GLY A 445 -7.27 5.91 8.70
N HIS A 446 -6.54 6.24 9.77
CA HIS A 446 -5.24 5.66 10.10
C HIS A 446 -5.33 4.81 11.38
N ALA A 447 -4.30 4.03 11.68
CA ALA A 447 -4.18 3.30 12.94
C ALA A 447 -2.96 3.78 13.73
N ILE A 448 -3.05 3.78 15.06
CA ILE A 448 -2.07 4.40 15.94
C ILE A 448 -1.73 3.48 17.11
N VAL A 449 -0.50 3.62 17.61
CA VAL A 449 0.01 2.94 18.81
C VAL A 449 0.76 3.95 19.65
N THR A 450 0.60 3.89 20.97
CA THR A 450 1.26 4.80 21.93
C THR A 450 2.18 4.04 22.87
N SER A 451 3.12 4.78 23.46
CA SER A 451 4.02 4.29 24.50
C SER A 451 3.30 3.71 25.72
N SER A 452 2.07 4.16 26.01
CA SER A 452 1.29 3.63 27.11
C SER A 452 0.67 2.26 26.82
N ASN A 453 0.50 1.85 25.53
CA ASN A 453 -0.06 0.59 24.99
C ASN A 453 -1.05 -0.18 25.91
N HIS A 454 -1.79 0.61 26.67
CA HIS A 454 -2.79 0.31 27.66
C HIS A 454 -3.45 1.65 27.98
N GLN A 455 -4.63 1.88 27.43
CA GLN A 455 -5.75 2.34 28.24
C GLN A 455 -7.06 1.80 27.69
N ASN A 456 -7.92 1.46 28.65
CA ASN A 456 -9.28 1.00 28.50
C ASN A 456 -10.13 2.05 27.80
N ASP A 457 -10.41 1.85 26.52
CA ASP A 457 -11.74 2.21 26.05
C ASP A 457 -12.58 0.95 26.07
N ASN A 458 -13.64 0.97 26.89
CA ASN A 458 -14.73 0.02 26.70
C ASN A 458 -15.19 0.17 25.25
N PRO A 459 -15.17 -0.88 24.43
CA PRO A 459 -15.71 -0.80 23.09
C PRO A 459 -17.13 -0.26 23.20
N THR A 460 -17.43 0.84 22.51
CA THR A 460 -18.82 1.28 22.37
C THR A 460 -19.51 0.23 21.54
N SER A 461 -20.19 -0.70 22.20
CA SER A 461 -20.90 -1.79 21.55
C SER A 461 -21.99 -1.23 20.66
N ARG A 462 -21.89 -1.50 19.36
CA ARG A 462 -22.91 -1.16 18.37
C ARG A 462 -23.31 -2.43 17.65
N THR A 463 -24.53 -2.89 17.90
CA THR A 463 -25.08 -4.06 17.22
C THR A 463 -25.29 -3.74 15.75
N THR A 464 -24.56 -4.43 14.87
CA THR A 464 -24.81 -4.39 13.43
C THR A 464 -25.75 -5.54 13.08
N HIS A 465 -26.92 -5.22 12.52
CA HIS A 465 -27.84 -6.23 12.03
C HIS A 465 -27.44 -6.64 10.62
N ILE A 466 -26.82 -7.81 10.51
CA ILE A 466 -26.55 -8.44 9.22
C ILE A 466 -27.83 -9.17 8.80
N ARG A 467 -28.35 -8.85 7.62
CA ARG A 467 -29.38 -9.66 6.96
C ARG A 467 -28.68 -10.39 5.82
N GLY A 468 -28.82 -11.70 5.81
CA GLY A 468 -28.36 -12.57 4.72
C GLY A 468 -29.37 -13.68 4.50
N SER A 469 -29.33 -14.27 3.32
CA SER A 469 -30.04 -15.49 2.97
C SER A 469 -29.08 -16.68 2.89
N ASP A 470 -29.60 -17.90 2.80
CA ASP A 470 -28.76 -19.09 2.59
C ASP A 470 -27.91 -18.91 1.31
N ASN A 471 -26.59 -19.08 1.43
CA ASN A 471 -25.59 -18.93 0.35
C ASN A 471 -25.31 -17.48 -0.13
N GLU A 472 -25.61 -16.46 0.69
CA GLU A 472 -25.20 -15.07 0.44
C GLU A 472 -23.94 -14.72 1.24
N ILE A 473 -22.90 -14.25 0.56
CA ILE A 473 -21.71 -13.70 1.24
C ILE A 473 -21.98 -12.22 1.50
N ALA A 474 -22.31 -11.90 2.75
CA ALA A 474 -22.49 -10.52 3.18
C ALA A 474 -21.13 -9.90 3.55
N LYS A 475 -20.65 -8.96 2.73
CA LYS A 475 -19.53 -8.09 3.13
C LYS A 475 -20.01 -7.11 4.18
N THR A 476 -19.51 -7.22 5.40
CA THR A 476 -19.79 -6.21 6.43
C THR A 476 -18.80 -5.07 6.32
N SER A 477 -19.25 -3.98 5.72
CA SER A 477 -18.56 -2.69 5.74
C SER A 477 -18.67 -2.08 7.15
N PHE A 478 -17.63 -2.18 7.97
CA PHE A 478 -17.59 -1.44 9.22
C PHE A 478 -17.32 0.05 8.93
N PRO A 479 -18.06 0.98 9.55
CA PRO A 479 -17.59 2.36 9.67
C PRO A 479 -16.20 2.34 10.31
N LEU A 480 -15.29 3.22 9.87
CA LEU A 480 -13.94 3.39 10.43
C LEU A 480 -13.88 3.80 11.92
N LYS A 481 -14.99 3.68 12.66
CA LYS A 481 -15.13 4.08 14.06
C LYS A 481 -15.10 2.93 15.08
N GLN A 482 -15.12 1.63 14.71
CA GLN A 482 -15.45 0.58 15.69
C GLN A 482 -14.74 -0.79 15.51
N GLU A 483 -14.21 -1.32 16.63
CA GLU A 483 -14.04 -2.76 16.88
C GLU A 483 -15.41 -3.40 17.17
N SER A 484 -15.61 -4.66 16.76
CA SER A 484 -16.89 -5.38 16.93
C SER A 484 -16.77 -6.52 17.95
N GLU A 485 -17.75 -6.62 18.85
CA GLU A 485 -18.03 -7.83 19.65
C GLU A 485 -19.30 -8.51 19.10
N LYS A 486 -19.30 -9.85 19.07
CA LYS A 486 -20.39 -10.64 18.46
C LYS A 486 -21.46 -11.02 19.49
N SER A 487 -22.72 -10.93 19.09
CA SER A 487 -23.82 -11.69 19.70
C SER A 487 -24.87 -12.04 18.64
N SER A 488 -25.33 -13.30 18.61
CA SER A 488 -26.42 -13.74 17.73
C SER A 488 -27.70 -13.93 18.55
N SER A 489 -28.84 -13.50 18.00
CA SER A 489 -30.14 -13.53 18.70
C SER A 489 -31.09 -14.64 18.22
N SER A 490 -30.71 -15.47 17.25
CA SER A 490 -31.58 -16.52 16.72
C SER A 490 -30.88 -17.89 16.62
N HIS A 491 -31.51 -18.91 17.20
CA HIS A 491 -31.06 -20.30 17.27
C HIS A 491 -31.08 -21.07 15.92
N ARG A 492 -30.84 -20.45 14.74
CA ARG A 492 -31.02 -21.16 13.46
C ARG A 492 -30.03 -20.97 12.31
N THR A 493 -28.94 -20.22 12.44
CA THR A 493 -27.87 -20.25 11.43
C THR A 493 -26.52 -20.01 12.08
N ALA A 494 -25.59 -20.96 11.95
CA ALA A 494 -24.18 -20.74 12.25
C ALA A 494 -23.64 -19.76 11.21
N LEU A 495 -23.06 -18.65 11.65
CA LEU A 495 -22.34 -17.73 10.79
C LEU A 495 -20.90 -18.24 10.68
N THR A 496 -20.46 -18.61 9.48
CA THR A 496 -19.06 -18.92 9.21
C THR A 496 -18.32 -17.65 8.85
N GLU A 497 -17.14 -17.45 9.43
CA GLU A 497 -16.28 -16.33 9.11
C GLU A 497 -15.23 -16.71 8.08
N GLY A 498 -14.91 -15.76 7.22
CA GLY A 498 -13.87 -15.90 6.24
C GLY A 498 -13.04 -14.64 6.10
N ARG A 499 -11.82 -14.83 5.61
CA ARG A 499 -10.84 -13.80 5.30
C ARG A 499 -10.97 -13.43 3.82
N GLU A 500 -11.26 -12.16 3.54
CA GLU A 500 -11.19 -11.63 2.17
C GLU A 500 -9.72 -11.57 1.71
N LEU A 501 -9.43 -12.22 0.58
CA LEU A 501 -8.10 -12.29 0.00
C LEU A 501 -7.88 -11.24 -1.09
N PHE A 502 -8.95 -10.63 -1.62
CA PHE A 502 -8.86 -9.65 -2.69
C PHE A 502 -9.59 -8.33 -2.38
N PHE A 503 -8.81 -7.31 -2.03
CA PHE A 503 -9.29 -6.02 -1.52
C PHE A 503 -9.58 -4.95 -2.60
N ARG A 504 -9.77 -5.37 -3.87
CA ARG A 504 -10.02 -4.46 -5.02
C ARG A 504 -11.29 -4.82 -5.80
N GLY A 505 -12.19 -5.55 -5.15
CA GLY A 505 -13.41 -6.08 -5.74
C GLY A 505 -14.63 -5.14 -5.65
N ASP A 506 -14.55 -4.08 -4.85
CA ASP A 506 -15.60 -3.05 -4.70
C ASP A 506 -15.54 -1.96 -5.78
N PHE A 507 -14.47 -1.93 -6.57
CA PHE A 507 -14.21 -0.93 -7.63
C PHE A 507 -14.16 0.54 -7.18
N GLU A 508 -14.29 0.84 -5.88
CA GLU A 508 -14.31 2.19 -5.34
C GLU A 508 -12.98 2.93 -5.55
N THR A 509 -11.88 2.17 -5.61
CA THR A 509 -10.54 2.71 -5.90
C THR A 509 -10.17 2.64 -7.38
N TYR A 510 -11.01 2.06 -8.26
CA TYR A 510 -10.65 1.73 -9.65
C TYR A 510 -10.23 2.95 -10.47
N GLY A 511 -11.02 4.03 -10.44
CA GLY A 511 -10.79 5.24 -11.23
C GLY A 511 -10.08 6.38 -10.48
N LEU A 512 -9.80 6.22 -9.18
CA LEU A 512 -9.33 7.32 -8.35
C LEU A 512 -7.92 7.79 -8.76
N LEU A 513 -7.67 9.09 -8.55
CA LEU A 513 -6.38 9.77 -8.76
C LEU A 513 -5.86 9.76 -10.19
N ASN A 514 -6.72 9.51 -11.18
CA ASN A 514 -6.35 9.39 -12.59
C ASN A 514 -5.19 8.38 -12.81
N LEU A 515 -5.18 7.32 -12.00
CA LEU A 515 -4.25 6.20 -12.13
C LEU A 515 -4.93 5.04 -12.84
N HIS A 516 -4.20 4.35 -13.71
CA HIS A 516 -4.75 3.21 -14.42
C HIS A 516 -4.95 2.04 -13.47
N GLU A 517 -5.92 1.20 -13.82
CA GLU A 517 -6.16 -0.01 -13.08
C GLU A 517 -5.58 -1.24 -13.81
N ARG A 518 -4.74 -2.04 -13.10
CA ARG A 518 -3.97 -3.17 -13.64
C ARG A 518 -4.35 -4.55 -13.08
N SER A 519 -5.31 -4.66 -12.15
CA SER A 519 -5.74 -5.96 -11.61
C SER A 519 -6.76 -6.68 -12.47
N TRP A 520 -7.54 -5.97 -13.28
CA TRP A 520 -8.65 -6.58 -14.02
C TRP A 520 -8.30 -6.80 -15.48
N ASN A 521 -8.77 -7.93 -16.03
CA ASN A 521 -8.66 -8.24 -17.44
C ASN A 521 -9.99 -8.80 -17.96
N ALA A 522 -10.32 -8.46 -19.20
CA ALA A 522 -11.45 -9.02 -19.91
C ALA A 522 -11.01 -9.64 -21.24
N LYS A 523 -11.81 -10.60 -21.72
CA LYS A 523 -11.62 -11.24 -23.03
C LYS A 523 -12.96 -11.30 -23.75
N ASN A 524 -12.95 -11.01 -25.05
CA ASN A 524 -14.14 -10.83 -25.88
C ASN A 524 -15.07 -9.74 -25.34
N ALA A 525 -14.52 -8.83 -24.53
CA ALA A 525 -15.27 -7.84 -23.79
C ALA A 525 -14.39 -6.64 -23.44
N LYS A 526 -15.02 -5.47 -23.40
CA LYS A 526 -14.48 -4.22 -22.86
C LYS A 526 -15.00 -4.00 -21.46
N ILE A 527 -14.17 -3.41 -20.60
CA ILE A 527 -14.54 -3.05 -19.23
C ILE A 527 -14.52 -1.54 -19.05
N GLU A 528 -15.56 -1.02 -18.42
CA GLU A 528 -15.75 0.41 -18.18
C GLU A 528 -16.26 0.63 -16.76
N LEU A 529 -15.78 1.66 -16.08
CA LEU A 529 -16.29 2.03 -14.76
C LEU A 529 -17.57 2.87 -14.91
N VAL A 530 -18.64 2.50 -14.22
CA VAL A 530 -19.94 3.18 -14.29
C VAL A 530 -20.49 3.54 -12.91
N ARG A 531 -21.35 4.56 -12.83
CA ARG A 531 -22.03 4.98 -11.58
C ARG A 531 -23.41 4.32 -11.41
N THR A 532 -23.45 3.02 -11.59
CA THR A 532 -24.64 2.19 -11.30
C THR A 532 -24.22 1.03 -10.41
N PRO A 533 -23.86 1.31 -9.15
CA PRO A 533 -23.33 0.28 -8.25
C PRO A 533 -24.42 -0.64 -7.67
N LYS A 534 -23.98 -1.77 -7.11
CA LYS A 534 -24.70 -2.52 -6.08
C LYS A 534 -24.45 -1.89 -4.71
N THR A 535 -23.21 -1.58 -4.38
CA THR A 535 -22.85 -0.78 -3.19
C THR A 535 -21.80 0.28 -3.53
N GLY A 536 -21.70 1.34 -2.73
CA GLY A 536 -20.77 2.44 -3.02
C GLY A 536 -21.20 3.34 -4.18
N ARG A 537 -20.24 3.74 -5.02
CA ARG A 537 -20.39 4.71 -6.12
C ARG A 537 -20.14 4.10 -7.49
N PHE A 538 -19.39 3.01 -7.57
CA PHE A 538 -18.92 2.47 -8.84
C PHE A 538 -19.24 0.98 -9.01
N ALA A 539 -19.51 0.59 -10.25
CA ALA A 539 -19.51 -0.80 -10.68
C ALA A 539 -18.73 -0.92 -11.99
N LEU A 540 -18.36 -2.14 -12.36
CA LEU A 540 -17.70 -2.41 -13.63
C LEU A 540 -18.74 -2.91 -14.65
N GLN A 541 -18.87 -2.20 -15.76
CA GLN A 541 -19.63 -2.65 -16.92
C GLN A 541 -18.74 -3.51 -17.81
N VAL A 542 -19.18 -4.73 -18.11
CA VAL A 542 -18.53 -5.67 -19.03
C VAL A 542 -19.39 -5.73 -20.29
N SER A 543 -18.87 -5.21 -21.41
CA SER A 543 -19.58 -5.10 -22.69
C SER A 543 -18.95 -6.01 -23.73
N PRO A 544 -19.72 -6.76 -24.54
CA PRO A 544 -19.16 -7.65 -25.55
C PRO A 544 -18.44 -6.85 -26.64
N GLU A 545 -17.33 -7.36 -27.14
CA GLU A 545 -16.66 -6.77 -28.31
C GLU A 545 -17.38 -7.14 -29.60
N GLU A 546 -17.80 -8.41 -29.70
CA GLU A 546 -18.50 -8.93 -30.86
C GLU A 546 -19.86 -9.54 -30.48
N PRO A 547 -20.89 -9.39 -31.33
CA PRO A 547 -22.22 -9.92 -31.07
C PRO A 547 -22.22 -11.46 -30.94
N GLY A 548 -22.58 -11.97 -29.76
CA GLY A 548 -22.82 -13.40 -29.52
C GLY A 548 -21.62 -14.20 -29.01
N GLU A 549 -20.50 -13.54 -28.70
CA GLU A 549 -19.40 -14.14 -27.96
C GLU A 549 -19.70 -14.21 -26.45
N HIS A 550 -19.08 -15.18 -25.77
CA HIS A 550 -19.07 -15.21 -24.31
C HIS A 550 -18.05 -14.19 -23.82
N MET A 551 -18.42 -13.40 -22.82
CA MET A 551 -17.54 -12.44 -22.19
C MET A 551 -16.80 -13.10 -21.04
N GLN A 552 -15.51 -12.79 -20.87
CA GLN A 552 -14.75 -13.24 -19.70
C GLN A 552 -14.27 -12.02 -18.92
N LEU A 553 -14.35 -12.09 -17.60
CA LEU A 553 -13.78 -11.14 -16.65
C LEU A 553 -12.99 -11.90 -15.60
N GLY A 554 -11.80 -11.44 -15.25
CA GLY A 554 -11.07 -12.01 -14.12
C GLY A 554 -9.86 -11.21 -13.72
N LEU A 555 -9.18 -11.71 -12.69
CA LEU A 555 -7.92 -11.13 -12.25
C LEU A 555 -6.85 -11.29 -13.34
N LYS A 556 -6.07 -10.26 -13.60
CA LYS A 556 -5.02 -10.24 -14.63
C LYS A 556 -3.81 -11.11 -14.25
N ALA A 557 -3.55 -11.27 -12.96
CA ALA A 557 -2.45 -12.06 -12.41
C ALA A 557 -2.96 -13.17 -11.49
N PHE A 558 -2.09 -14.14 -11.21
CA PHE A 558 -2.34 -15.17 -10.20
C PHE A 558 -2.12 -14.60 -8.80
N MET A 559 -2.99 -14.97 -7.86
CA MET A 559 -2.70 -14.88 -6.43
C MET A 559 -1.45 -15.73 -6.12
N ARG A 560 -0.78 -15.51 -4.98
CA ARG A 560 0.28 -16.44 -4.55
C ARG A 560 -0.34 -17.78 -4.11
N VAL A 561 0.52 -18.68 -3.63
CA VAL A 561 0.09 -19.97 -3.10
C VAL A 561 -0.79 -19.70 -1.88
N LEU A 562 -2.06 -20.08 -1.94
CA LEU A 562 -2.98 -19.94 -0.80
C LEU A 562 -2.79 -21.10 0.18
N ASN A 563 -3.46 -21.04 1.32
CA ASN A 563 -3.39 -22.08 2.33
C ASN A 563 -4.23 -23.32 1.93
N GLN A 564 -4.20 -24.33 2.79
CA GLN A 564 -5.04 -25.52 2.65
C GLN A 564 -6.35 -25.28 3.38
N ASP A 565 -7.23 -24.49 2.77
CA ASP A 565 -8.52 -24.14 3.34
C ASP A 565 -9.64 -24.27 2.27
N SER A 566 -10.87 -24.07 2.70
CA SER A 566 -12.04 -23.95 1.82
C SER A 566 -12.18 -22.52 1.32
N TYR A 567 -12.58 -22.33 0.07
CA TYR A 567 -12.69 -21.01 -0.54
C TYR A 567 -14.03 -20.77 -1.22
N SER A 568 -14.43 -19.51 -1.32
CA SER A 568 -15.53 -19.09 -2.21
C SER A 568 -15.14 -17.90 -3.05
N VAL A 569 -15.65 -17.86 -4.27
CA VAL A 569 -15.62 -16.68 -5.13
C VAL A 569 -17.04 -16.21 -5.38
N SER A 570 -17.28 -14.92 -5.18
CA SER A 570 -18.58 -14.34 -5.45
C SER A 570 -18.49 -13.01 -6.18
N VAL A 571 -19.58 -12.66 -6.86
CA VAL A 571 -19.72 -11.37 -7.55
C VAL A 571 -21.20 -11.01 -7.63
N TRP A 572 -21.53 -9.73 -7.47
CA TRP A 572 -22.85 -9.22 -7.77
C TRP A 572 -22.97 -8.95 -9.26
N VAL A 573 -24.08 -9.37 -9.85
CA VAL A 573 -24.32 -9.26 -11.29
C VAL A 573 -25.67 -8.59 -11.52
N LYS A 574 -25.71 -7.64 -12.45
CA LYS A 574 -26.94 -7.05 -12.98
C LYS A 574 -26.87 -6.99 -14.50
N ALA A 575 -27.89 -7.53 -15.15
CA ALA A 575 -28.00 -7.56 -16.60
C ALA A 575 -29.41 -7.14 -17.02
N GLU A 576 -29.58 -6.60 -18.23
CA GLU A 576 -30.91 -6.27 -18.76
C GLU A 576 -31.73 -7.52 -19.09
N GLU A 577 -31.05 -8.59 -19.47
CA GLU A 577 -31.62 -9.86 -19.90
C GLU A 577 -30.99 -10.99 -19.08
N ASP A 578 -31.65 -12.15 -19.08
CA ASP A 578 -31.13 -13.33 -18.40
C ASP A 578 -29.73 -13.68 -18.91
N VAL A 579 -28.82 -13.99 -17.99
CA VAL A 579 -27.42 -14.34 -18.29
C VAL A 579 -26.99 -15.57 -17.50
N GLU A 580 -26.32 -16.51 -18.16
CA GLU A 580 -25.61 -17.61 -17.49
C GLU A 580 -24.24 -17.09 -17.03
N VAL A 581 -24.00 -17.13 -15.72
CA VAL A 581 -22.72 -16.78 -15.10
C VAL A 581 -22.01 -18.05 -14.69
N SER A 582 -20.81 -18.28 -15.22
CA SER A 582 -19.97 -19.43 -14.86
C SER A 582 -18.67 -18.98 -14.21
N ALA A 583 -18.33 -19.58 -13.08
CA ALA A 583 -17.05 -19.32 -12.40
C ALA A 583 -16.01 -20.37 -12.78
N TYR A 584 -14.78 -19.92 -13.02
CA TYR A 584 -13.63 -20.77 -13.32
C TYR A 584 -12.46 -20.46 -12.41
N LEU A 585 -11.70 -21.50 -12.07
CA LEU A 585 -10.39 -21.37 -11.44
C LEU A 585 -9.31 -21.73 -12.45
N GLN A 586 -8.47 -20.75 -12.82
CA GLN A 586 -7.24 -21.02 -13.56
C GLN A 586 -6.09 -21.14 -12.57
N SER A 587 -5.34 -22.24 -12.61
CA SER A 587 -4.22 -22.48 -11.70
C SER A 587 -2.93 -22.65 -12.48
N ARG A 588 -1.83 -22.07 -11.98
CA ARG A 588 -0.51 -22.16 -12.62
C ARG A 588 0.10 -23.54 -12.37
N PRO A 589 0.30 -24.38 -13.40
CA PRO A 589 0.92 -25.69 -13.22
C PRO A 589 2.38 -25.58 -12.75
N GLU A 590 2.88 -26.61 -12.05
CA GLU A 590 4.31 -26.71 -11.71
C GLU A 590 5.17 -26.64 -12.99
N GLY A 591 6.29 -25.92 -12.92
CA GLY A 591 7.26 -25.82 -14.02
C GLY A 591 6.84 -24.87 -15.14
N MET A 592 5.59 -24.41 -15.15
CA MET A 592 5.12 -23.40 -16.10
C MET A 592 5.38 -21.99 -15.54
N ASN A 593 6.07 -21.15 -16.32
CA ASN A 593 6.22 -19.75 -15.94
C ASN A 593 4.87 -19.04 -15.95
N ARG A 594 4.75 -17.96 -15.17
CA ARG A 594 3.47 -17.27 -14.94
C ARG A 594 2.81 -16.78 -16.23
N TYR A 595 3.58 -16.33 -17.22
CA TYR A 595 3.06 -15.73 -18.45
C TYR A 595 2.47 -16.79 -19.37
N LYS A 596 3.20 -17.88 -19.58
CA LYS A 596 2.68 -19.06 -20.31
C LYS A 596 1.44 -19.63 -19.63
N ALA A 597 1.40 -19.63 -18.31
CA ALA A 597 0.24 -20.12 -17.57
C ALA A 597 -1.00 -19.24 -17.75
N LEU A 598 -0.86 -17.92 -17.81
CA LEU A 598 -2.01 -17.04 -18.10
C LEU A 598 -2.63 -17.33 -19.46
N GLU A 599 -1.80 -17.66 -20.46
CA GLU A 599 -2.23 -17.92 -21.84
C GLU A 599 -2.77 -19.34 -22.06
N HIS A 600 -2.19 -20.34 -21.37
CA HIS A 600 -2.38 -21.75 -21.74
C HIS A 600 -2.84 -22.67 -20.61
N ALA A 601 -2.83 -22.23 -19.34
CA ALA A 601 -3.29 -23.09 -18.25
C ALA A 601 -4.80 -23.35 -18.37
N PRO A 602 -5.27 -24.57 -18.04
CA PRO A 602 -6.67 -24.93 -18.18
C PRO A 602 -7.57 -24.12 -17.23
N PHE A 603 -8.79 -23.84 -17.70
CA PHE A 603 -9.86 -23.31 -16.87
C PHE A 603 -10.66 -24.45 -16.27
N ASN A 604 -10.70 -24.53 -14.94
CA ASN A 604 -11.50 -25.53 -14.22
C ASN A 604 -12.85 -24.89 -13.85
N LEU A 605 -13.94 -25.43 -14.38
CA LEU A 605 -15.29 -24.94 -14.07
C LEU A 605 -15.63 -25.25 -12.62
N LEU A 606 -15.98 -24.22 -11.84
CA LEU A 606 -16.48 -24.36 -10.48
C LEU A 606 -18.01 -24.58 -10.49
N GLY A 607 -18.71 -23.91 -11.40
CA GLY A 607 -20.14 -24.06 -11.60
C GLY A 607 -20.73 -22.97 -12.48
N SER A 608 -22.03 -23.10 -12.77
CA SER A 608 -22.80 -22.12 -13.55
C SER A 608 -24.13 -21.81 -12.85
N LYS A 609 -24.53 -20.54 -12.84
CA LYS A 609 -25.81 -20.06 -12.29
C LYS A 609 -26.47 -19.12 -13.30
N ASN A 610 -27.79 -19.22 -13.45
CA ASN A 610 -28.55 -18.26 -14.25
C ASN A 610 -28.92 -17.06 -13.37
N VAL A 611 -28.66 -15.86 -13.87
CA VAL A 611 -29.08 -14.59 -13.28
C VAL A 611 -30.21 -14.04 -14.13
N THR A 612 -31.37 -13.83 -13.52
CA THR A 612 -32.52 -13.21 -14.19
C THR A 612 -32.25 -11.73 -14.42
N GLY A 613 -32.63 -11.21 -15.58
CA GLY A 613 -32.46 -9.78 -15.89
C GLY A 613 -33.23 -8.85 -14.94
N GLY A 614 -32.67 -7.65 -14.70
CA GLY A 614 -33.32 -6.55 -13.97
C GLY A 614 -32.61 -6.15 -12.67
N GLU A 615 -32.65 -7.01 -11.66
CA GLU A 615 -32.13 -6.72 -10.32
C GLU A 615 -30.74 -7.30 -10.08
N TRP A 616 -30.01 -6.69 -9.13
CA TRP A 616 -28.73 -7.20 -8.68
C TRP A 616 -28.90 -8.56 -8.01
N THR A 617 -28.14 -9.55 -8.48
CA THR A 617 -28.12 -10.90 -7.93
C THR A 617 -26.69 -11.30 -7.62
N GLN A 618 -26.42 -11.79 -6.40
CA GLN A 618 -25.12 -12.36 -6.07
C GLN A 618 -25.04 -13.79 -6.60
N VAL A 619 -23.93 -14.13 -7.25
CA VAL A 619 -23.54 -15.52 -7.51
C VAL A 619 -22.31 -15.85 -6.68
N SER A 620 -22.34 -16.97 -5.98
CA SER A 620 -21.22 -17.50 -5.19
C SER A 620 -20.92 -18.94 -5.57
N PHE A 621 -19.65 -19.32 -5.57
CA PHE A 621 -19.18 -20.66 -5.90
C PHE A 621 -18.09 -21.08 -4.92
N ASP A 622 -18.33 -22.17 -4.21
CA ASP A 622 -17.38 -22.76 -3.27
C ASP A 622 -16.44 -23.72 -4.01
N PHE A 623 -15.19 -23.80 -3.55
CA PHE A 623 -14.20 -24.67 -4.15
C PHE A 623 -13.05 -24.99 -3.19
N ASP A 624 -12.45 -26.16 -3.41
CA ASP A 624 -11.16 -26.53 -2.84
C ASP A 624 -10.02 -26.04 -3.73
N ILE A 625 -8.89 -25.71 -3.12
CA ILE A 625 -7.75 -25.22 -3.88
C ILE A 625 -7.12 -26.30 -4.77
N ALA A 626 -6.72 -25.89 -5.97
CA ALA A 626 -6.07 -26.76 -6.93
C ALA A 626 -4.68 -27.22 -6.46
N ARG A 627 -4.37 -28.48 -6.74
CA ARG A 627 -3.10 -29.12 -6.37
C ARG A 627 -2.42 -29.78 -7.55
N ASP A 628 -1.11 -29.89 -7.46
CA ASP A 628 -0.34 -30.73 -8.37
C ASP A 628 -0.27 -32.20 -7.92
N SER A 629 0.37 -33.03 -8.74
CA SER A 629 0.58 -34.46 -8.49
C SER A 629 1.40 -34.77 -7.22
N LYS A 630 2.10 -33.78 -6.64
CA LYS A 630 2.85 -33.90 -5.38
C LYS A 630 2.10 -33.27 -4.20
N ASN A 631 0.80 -33.03 -4.36
CA ASN A 631 -0.09 -32.45 -3.35
C ASN A 631 0.26 -31.01 -2.94
N ARG A 632 1.07 -30.28 -3.74
CA ARG A 632 1.37 -28.88 -3.45
C ARG A 632 0.28 -27.99 -4.01
N VAL A 633 -0.06 -26.96 -3.24
CA VAL A 633 -1.03 -25.93 -3.61
C VAL A 633 -0.51 -25.11 -4.79
N LEU A 634 -1.38 -24.87 -5.77
CA LEU A 634 -1.06 -24.10 -6.96
C LEU A 634 -1.50 -22.63 -6.80
N PRO A 635 -0.72 -21.67 -7.30
CA PRO A 635 -1.17 -20.29 -7.46
C PRO A 635 -2.39 -20.24 -8.39
N SER A 636 -3.46 -19.59 -7.97
CA SER A 636 -4.73 -19.60 -8.70
C SER A 636 -5.28 -18.19 -8.92
N ARG A 637 -6.08 -18.05 -9.98
CA ARG A 637 -6.93 -16.87 -10.20
C ARG A 637 -8.36 -17.28 -10.54
N PRO A 638 -9.35 -16.63 -9.91
CA PRO A 638 -10.75 -16.78 -10.28
C PRO A 638 -11.09 -15.93 -11.50
N MET A 639 -12.04 -16.44 -12.29
CA MET A 639 -12.61 -15.75 -13.45
C MET A 639 -14.11 -16.03 -13.55
N PHE A 640 -14.85 -15.11 -14.14
CA PHE A 640 -16.26 -15.23 -14.47
C PHE A 640 -16.46 -15.17 -15.98
N HIS A 641 -17.30 -16.06 -16.50
CA HIS A 641 -17.78 -16.02 -17.87
C HIS A 641 -19.26 -15.67 -17.87
N PHE A 642 -19.64 -14.81 -18.80
CA PHE A 642 -21.03 -14.41 -19.04
C PHE A 642 -21.45 -14.89 -20.42
N ALA A 643 -22.55 -15.62 -20.49
CA ALA A 643 -23.09 -16.16 -21.74
C ALA A 643 -24.62 -16.05 -21.78
N PRO A 644 -25.23 -16.04 -22.98
CA PRO A 644 -26.69 -16.19 -23.09
C PRO A 644 -27.14 -17.52 -22.46
N PRO A 645 -28.27 -17.58 -21.76
CA PRO A 645 -28.74 -18.78 -21.08
C PRO A 645 -28.99 -19.93 -22.05
N LYS A 646 -28.63 -21.14 -21.63
CA LYS A 646 -28.89 -22.37 -22.40
C LYS A 646 -30.39 -22.69 -22.37
N LYS A 647 -31.09 -22.53 -23.51
CA LYS A 647 -32.46 -23.04 -23.64
C LYS A 647 -32.43 -24.57 -23.79
N LEU A 648 -33.15 -25.28 -22.91
CA LEU A 648 -33.23 -26.75 -22.88
C LEU A 648 -33.98 -27.37 -24.09
N PHE A 649 -34.69 -26.56 -24.89
CA PHE A 649 -35.40 -27.01 -26.09
C PHE A 649 -35.26 -25.98 -27.22
N SER A 650 -34.58 -26.35 -28.31
CA SER A 650 -34.50 -25.54 -29.53
C SER A 650 -35.14 -26.28 -30.72
N PHE A 651 -36.47 -26.36 -30.71
CA PHE A 651 -37.24 -26.47 -31.95
C PHE A 651 -38.09 -25.22 -32.02
N LEU A 652 -37.95 -24.44 -33.09
CA LEU A 652 -38.65 -23.17 -33.35
C LEU A 652 -38.10 -21.99 -32.54
N TYR A 653 -37.06 -21.33 -33.05
CA TYR A 653 -37.03 -19.89 -33.33
C TYR A 653 -35.69 -19.57 -34.02
N SER A 654 -35.76 -18.58 -34.91
CA SER A 654 -34.78 -18.21 -35.95
C SER A 654 -33.34 -17.99 -35.45
N LYS A 655 -32.40 -18.11 -36.40
CA LYS A 655 -30.99 -17.66 -36.34
C LYS A 655 -30.88 -16.12 -36.13
N GLY A 656 -31.54 -15.56 -35.13
CA GLY A 656 -31.20 -14.25 -34.60
C GLY A 656 -29.97 -14.41 -33.71
N SER A 657 -28.92 -13.64 -34.00
CA SER A 657 -27.70 -13.59 -33.19
C SER A 657 -28.06 -13.54 -31.69
N ARG A 658 -27.63 -14.54 -30.91
CA ARG A 658 -27.81 -14.57 -29.46
C ARG A 658 -26.78 -13.65 -28.83
N THR A 659 -26.95 -12.36 -29.04
CA THR A 659 -26.04 -11.33 -28.51
C THR A 659 -26.23 -11.22 -27.02
N ILE A 660 -25.17 -11.48 -26.24
CA ILE A 660 -25.16 -11.07 -24.84
C ILE A 660 -25.14 -9.54 -24.77
N LYS A 661 -25.89 -8.96 -23.84
CA LYS A 661 -25.85 -7.51 -23.58
C LYS A 661 -24.78 -7.17 -22.53
N PRO A 662 -24.42 -5.89 -22.37
CA PRO A 662 -23.56 -5.47 -21.26
C PRO A 662 -24.07 -5.99 -19.91
N VAL A 663 -23.14 -6.43 -19.08
CA VAL A 663 -23.39 -6.92 -17.72
C VAL A 663 -22.66 -6.01 -16.74
N LEU A 664 -23.36 -5.56 -15.71
CA LEU A 664 -22.75 -4.85 -14.59
C LEU A 664 -22.30 -5.87 -13.56
N VAL A 665 -21.08 -5.69 -13.06
CA VAL A 665 -20.54 -6.46 -11.94
C VAL A 665 -20.08 -5.54 -10.83
N ASP A 666 -20.23 -6.01 -9.60
CA ASP A 666 -19.83 -5.27 -8.40
C ASP A 666 -19.46 -6.23 -7.26
N ASP A 667 -18.77 -5.71 -6.25
CA ASP A 667 -18.50 -6.40 -4.99
C ASP A 667 -17.93 -7.83 -5.15
N PHE A 668 -16.95 -7.97 -6.06
CA PHE A 668 -16.21 -9.21 -6.22
C PHE A 668 -15.55 -9.61 -4.88
N SER A 669 -15.64 -10.87 -4.50
CA SER A 669 -15.05 -11.40 -3.27
C SER A 669 -14.29 -12.69 -3.56
N PHE A 670 -13.11 -12.84 -2.94
CA PHE A 670 -12.39 -14.11 -2.86
C PHE A 670 -12.14 -14.41 -1.39
N VAL A 671 -12.97 -15.27 -0.81
CA VAL A 671 -12.98 -15.55 0.61
C VAL A 671 -12.30 -16.88 0.91
N GLU A 672 -11.42 -16.89 1.91
CA GLU A 672 -10.88 -18.07 2.58
C GLU A 672 -11.68 -18.32 3.86
N TRP A 673 -12.29 -19.48 4.01
CA TRP A 673 -13.09 -19.80 5.19
C TRP A 673 -12.22 -20.43 6.28
N GLN A 674 -12.43 -20.01 7.52
CA GLN A 674 -11.82 -20.67 8.65
C GLN A 674 -12.57 -21.98 8.92
N GLU A 675 -11.88 -23.13 8.85
CA GLU A 675 -12.43 -24.40 9.35
C GLU A 675 -12.56 -24.30 10.89
N GLU A 676 -13.73 -24.66 11.43
CA GLU A 676 -13.98 -24.73 12.88
C GLU A 676 -13.19 -25.83 13.60
#